data_AF-A0A3N7GWI7-F1
#
_entry.id   AF-A0A3N7GWI7-F1
#
_cell.length_a   1.000
_cell.length_b   1.000
_cell.length_c   1.000
_cell.angle_alpha   90.00
_cell.angle_beta   90.00
_cell.angle_gamma   90.00
#
_symmetry.space_group_name_H-M   'P 1'
#
loop_
_entity.id
_entity.type
_entity.pdbx_description
1 polymer ?
#
loop_
_entity_poly.entity_id
_entity_poly.type
_entity_poly.pdbx_seq_one_letter_code
_entity_poly.pdbx_strand_id
1 'polypeptide(L)'
;MSYAPARARSRAPWIAALLVPLLALASVLVPVAPASAVPGDVAGATLQWGFKASFRTYLANWAEGTITGTGVDTATPYGWSGGTGSVTDGLGTVSYPGTLHFQGHPGTGVPEGEYALDITVSNVRVRVTSAATAELVADVVSRDSSTHEFVSYADVALASLDLAAGTNASTATTVAYTGVPATLLPAGVPALGGSYTAGTVLDPVSFSWPVEQAPAATPTLTVSQTSGLNPDGATITITGTDYNTDYANGHGGGKAGVYLQIGWLDSTWRPSEGAPSSARNQAFQRWVKENPTAGLYHQWVETSGTRADFSITTTITKAQLDAIKRDGATLAVFTVGAGGVVQADNEHAVPITFATPGGEPGNGGEPGTGGGQPETPTMGAGSLSWGVKGAWRSYITGPIASGSIITSGATAVGGTYVFPQIAEASLANGLGTVSYGGSVRFTGHHGELDLRFANPQVRIDSATSGTLYVTVNGSTVAFANLALGSATRTVATDGSVRYAGVPATLTAAGSTAFRGYYAAGDALDPVTFTVGAKGAVTAGTATVASAPIRGSIPATPPATEGLDVTGDIEPGGRIEASASGFRPNETGILVVIYSTPTVLAQNVTADANGVATWAGKLPKGLTGTHTLTFQGSVARGAVLNLDAVTALAALQCTVEDATLVWGFKESFRAYIDGSIANGEWTTVGDDVSYETPEFTWVGGTGSSDGAEALDLQFAGGIRFTGHGGILDTTVENPRIVIDGDSALLIVDIHGTTQSGEAVDQAEVEFGELDLTDVTAMRDGDTLTWTGVPATLTESGSAAFGTYPAGEALDPLTIVATVDADCGEVVETPDAAPTDEEIEPEAASDAGWPVWATVLIALLLAAIIAAVAVILVRRRKA
;
A
#
# COMPACT_ATOMS: atom_id res chain seq x y z
N MET A 1 -65.43 -27.16 19.61
CA MET A 1 -65.95 -26.53 18.37
C MET A 1 -65.52 -25.08 18.39
N SER A 2 -64.44 -24.79 17.66
CA SER A 2 -63.84 -23.45 17.49
C SER A 2 -64.66 -22.62 16.51
N TYR A 3 -64.70 -21.29 16.70
CA TYR A 3 -64.24 -20.32 15.71
C TYR A 3 -64.26 -18.91 16.30
N ALA A 4 -63.11 -18.24 16.27
CA ALA A 4 -62.93 -16.82 16.58
C ALA A 4 -63.09 -15.98 15.30
N PRO A 5 -63.58 -14.73 15.36
CA PRO A 5 -63.71 -13.88 14.19
C PRO A 5 -62.46 -13.01 13.93
N ALA A 6 -62.22 -12.77 12.64
CA ALA A 6 -61.07 -12.08 12.06
C ALA A 6 -61.09 -10.55 12.31
N ARG A 7 -59.89 -9.97 12.49
CA ARG A 7 -59.65 -8.52 12.59
C ARG A 7 -59.55 -7.88 11.20
N ALA A 8 -60.28 -6.77 11.04
CA ALA A 8 -60.22 -5.86 9.89
C ALA A 8 -59.23 -4.71 10.13
N ARG A 9 -58.71 -4.21 9.00
CA ARG A 9 -57.70 -3.16 8.79
C ARG A 9 -58.05 -1.81 9.45
N SER A 10 -57.04 -1.08 9.95
CA SER A 10 -57.17 0.32 10.40
C SER A 10 -56.35 1.28 9.53
N ARG A 11 -56.98 2.42 9.20
CA ARG A 11 -56.41 3.61 8.55
C ARG A 11 -55.76 4.56 9.59
N ALA A 12 -54.81 5.38 9.13
CA ALA A 12 -54.01 6.39 9.86
C ALA A 12 -54.84 7.49 10.60
N PRO A 13 -54.24 8.35 11.46
CA PRO A 13 -53.72 9.65 10.96
C PRO A 13 -52.56 10.40 11.73
N TRP A 14 -51.77 11.19 10.97
CA TRP A 14 -51.27 12.59 11.14
C TRP A 14 -50.63 13.11 12.46
N ILE A 15 -49.38 13.62 12.38
CA ILE A 15 -48.86 14.96 12.79
C ILE A 15 -47.31 14.90 12.85
N ALA A 16 -46.61 15.55 11.92
CA ALA A 16 -45.27 16.14 12.08
C ALA A 16 -44.81 16.78 10.75
N ALA A 17 -45.35 17.95 10.43
CA ALA A 17 -44.85 18.79 9.35
C ALA A 17 -44.90 20.25 9.83
N LEU A 18 -43.79 20.72 10.39
CA LEU A 18 -43.45 22.13 10.64
C LEU A 18 -42.08 22.17 11.33
N LEU A 19 -41.00 22.37 10.55
CA LEU A 19 -39.72 23.02 10.92
C LEU A 19 -38.60 22.71 9.88
N VAL A 20 -38.90 22.91 8.60
CA VAL A 20 -37.87 23.01 7.53
C VAL A 20 -38.31 24.18 6.64
N PRO A 21 -38.09 25.43 7.07
CA PRO A 21 -37.03 26.20 6.42
C PRO A 21 -36.46 27.33 7.31
N LEU A 22 -35.28 27.14 7.92
CA LEU A 22 -34.51 28.27 8.48
C LEU A 22 -32.98 28.06 8.47
N LEU A 23 -32.48 27.22 7.56
CA LEU A 23 -31.04 26.88 7.45
C LEU A 23 -30.48 27.09 6.03
N ALA A 24 -31.12 27.97 5.24
CA ALA A 24 -30.67 28.32 3.89
C ALA A 24 -29.87 29.64 3.80
N LEU A 25 -29.48 30.26 4.93
CA LEU A 25 -28.71 31.51 4.94
C LEU A 25 -27.64 31.53 6.06
N ALA A 26 -26.69 30.60 6.02
CA ALA A 26 -25.43 30.70 6.78
C ALA A 26 -24.33 29.79 6.18
N SER A 27 -24.14 29.83 4.86
CA SER A 27 -23.03 29.15 4.17
C SER A 27 -22.11 30.21 3.58
N VAL A 28 -21.44 30.99 4.44
CA VAL A 28 -20.45 31.99 4.03
C VAL A 28 -19.21 31.80 4.91
N LEU A 29 -18.14 31.34 4.26
CA LEU A 29 -16.75 31.17 4.71
C LEU A 29 -16.49 30.19 5.87
N VAL A 30 -16.40 28.90 5.54
CA VAL A 30 -15.42 28.03 6.21
C VAL A 30 -14.12 28.14 5.41
N PRO A 31 -12.99 28.57 6.00
CA PRO A 31 -11.71 28.52 5.31
C PRO A 31 -11.37 27.05 5.07
N VAL A 32 -11.42 26.63 3.81
CA VAL A 32 -10.83 25.37 3.36
C VAL A 32 -9.34 25.46 3.67
N ALA A 33 -8.85 24.65 4.60
CA ALA A 33 -7.41 24.46 4.74
C ALA A 33 -6.90 23.88 3.41
N PRO A 34 -5.87 24.48 2.77
CA PRO A 34 -5.36 23.94 1.51
C PRO A 34 -4.92 22.50 1.74
N ALA A 35 -5.31 21.61 0.81
CA ALA A 35 -4.76 20.27 0.73
C ALA A 35 -3.22 20.36 0.72
N SER A 36 -2.54 19.52 1.51
CA SER A 36 -1.09 19.45 1.45
C SER A 36 -0.74 18.84 0.10
N ALA A 37 -0.13 19.62 -0.78
CA ALA A 37 0.20 19.18 -2.14
C ALA A 37 1.19 18.00 -2.10
N VAL A 38 0.89 16.96 -2.86
CA VAL A 38 1.71 15.77 -3.07
C VAL A 38 2.82 16.13 -4.08
N PRO A 39 4.03 15.58 -3.98
CA PRO A 39 5.06 15.77 -4.99
C PRO A 39 4.53 15.44 -6.40
N GLY A 40 4.73 16.35 -7.35
CA GLY A 40 4.15 16.27 -8.68
C GLY A 40 2.81 17.00 -8.84
N ASP A 41 2.15 17.43 -7.76
CA ASP A 41 0.95 18.25 -7.86
C ASP A 41 1.26 19.60 -8.51
N VAL A 42 0.34 20.03 -9.37
CA VAL A 42 0.37 21.33 -10.03
C VAL A 42 -0.77 22.19 -9.49
N ALA A 43 -0.43 23.37 -8.98
CA ALA A 43 -1.39 24.35 -8.53
C ALA A 43 -1.00 25.75 -9.04
N GLY A 44 -2.00 26.51 -9.51
CA GLY A 44 -1.78 27.87 -10.00
C GLY A 44 -1.17 27.95 -11.40
N ALA A 45 -1.35 26.92 -12.21
CA ALA A 45 -0.87 26.91 -13.59
C ALA A 45 -1.50 28.00 -14.45
N THR A 46 -0.77 28.43 -15.48
CA THR A 46 -1.21 29.44 -16.45
C THR A 46 -1.10 28.93 -17.88
N LEU A 47 -2.02 29.35 -18.74
CA LEU A 47 -2.05 29.04 -20.16
C LEU A 47 -2.37 30.31 -20.96
N GLN A 48 -1.72 30.49 -22.10
CA GLN A 48 -2.03 31.52 -23.09
C GLN A 48 -2.22 30.90 -24.46
N TRP A 49 -3.34 31.21 -25.11
CA TRP A 49 -3.64 30.74 -26.46
C TRP A 49 -4.53 31.72 -27.20
N GLY A 50 -4.14 32.08 -28.43
CA GLY A 50 -4.88 33.03 -29.25
C GLY A 50 -6.09 32.44 -29.98
N PHE A 51 -6.29 31.12 -29.98
CA PHE A 51 -7.15 30.41 -30.93
C PHE A 51 -6.57 30.45 -32.35
N LYS A 52 -6.88 31.47 -33.16
CA LYS A 52 -6.34 31.68 -34.52
C LYS A 52 -6.49 33.13 -34.97
N ALA A 53 -5.41 33.77 -35.41
CA ALA A 53 -5.41 35.18 -35.79
C ALA A 53 -6.41 35.53 -36.89
N SER A 54 -6.52 34.70 -37.93
CA SER A 54 -7.48 34.92 -39.02
C SER A 54 -8.93 34.76 -38.56
N PHE A 55 -9.20 33.89 -37.59
CA PHE A 55 -10.54 33.72 -37.02
C PHE A 55 -10.98 34.97 -36.23
N ARG A 56 -10.09 35.51 -35.39
CA ARG A 56 -10.37 36.75 -34.66
C ARG A 56 -10.58 37.94 -35.59
N THR A 57 -9.74 38.04 -36.63
CA THR A 57 -9.88 39.07 -37.68
C THR A 57 -11.21 38.91 -38.41
N TYR A 58 -11.63 37.65 -38.63
CA TYR A 58 -12.90 37.35 -39.25
C TYR A 58 -14.10 37.80 -38.41
N LEU A 59 -14.11 37.43 -37.14
CA LEU A 59 -15.14 37.84 -36.18
C LEU A 59 -15.27 39.36 -36.11
N ALA A 60 -14.14 40.07 -36.02
CA ALA A 60 -14.14 41.52 -35.85
C ALA A 60 -14.64 42.31 -37.08
N ASN A 61 -14.37 41.82 -38.30
CA ASN A 61 -14.58 42.61 -39.51
C ASN A 61 -15.77 42.17 -40.38
N TRP A 62 -16.15 40.89 -40.34
CA TRP A 62 -17.18 40.36 -41.24
C TRP A 62 -18.29 39.57 -40.56
N ALA A 63 -18.03 38.97 -39.39
CA ALA A 63 -19.06 38.19 -38.70
C ALA A 63 -19.90 39.01 -37.70
N GLU A 64 -19.66 40.32 -37.57
CA GLU A 64 -20.28 41.14 -36.52
C GLU A 64 -20.14 40.50 -35.14
N GLY A 65 -18.97 39.91 -34.89
CA GLY A 65 -18.79 38.92 -33.84
C GLY A 65 -18.36 39.49 -32.50
N THR A 66 -18.64 38.73 -31.44
CA THR A 66 -18.26 39.01 -30.06
C THR A 66 -17.46 37.87 -29.46
N ILE A 67 -16.55 38.23 -28.56
CA ILE A 67 -15.72 37.28 -27.81
C ILE A 67 -15.89 37.60 -26.33
N THR A 68 -16.37 36.62 -25.58
CA THR A 68 -16.60 36.76 -24.13
C THR A 68 -15.93 35.63 -23.38
N GLY A 69 -15.38 35.93 -22.22
CA GLY A 69 -14.72 34.95 -21.35
C GLY A 69 -15.30 34.97 -19.94
N THR A 70 -15.47 33.80 -19.33
CA THR A 70 -15.77 33.66 -17.90
C THR A 70 -14.60 32.96 -17.24
N GLY A 71 -13.89 33.63 -16.32
CA GLY A 71 -12.66 33.08 -15.74
C GLY A 71 -11.45 33.04 -16.68
N VAL A 72 -11.55 33.69 -17.85
CA VAL A 72 -10.50 33.80 -18.88
C VAL A 72 -10.25 35.27 -19.18
N ASP A 73 -8.98 35.68 -19.22
CA ASP A 73 -8.58 37.00 -19.73
C ASP A 73 -8.76 37.04 -21.26
N THR A 74 -9.62 37.93 -21.72
CA THR A 74 -9.94 38.08 -23.16
C THR A 74 -8.96 38.98 -23.91
N ALA A 75 -7.92 39.51 -23.26
CA ALA A 75 -6.81 40.13 -23.97
C ALA A 75 -6.10 39.08 -24.84
N THR A 76 -5.71 39.41 -26.07
CA THR A 76 -5.08 38.44 -26.98
C THR A 76 -3.56 38.40 -26.76
N PRO A 77 -2.93 37.22 -26.60
CA PRO A 77 -3.53 35.87 -26.52
C PRO A 77 -4.33 35.65 -25.24
N TYR A 78 -5.46 34.93 -25.34
CA TYR A 78 -6.37 34.70 -24.22
C TYR A 78 -5.67 33.96 -23.08
N GLY A 79 -5.93 34.38 -21.85
CA GLY A 79 -5.20 33.90 -20.67
C GLY A 79 -6.07 33.11 -19.70
N TRP A 80 -5.64 31.90 -19.37
CA TRP A 80 -6.19 31.10 -18.27
C TRP A 80 -5.21 31.09 -17.09
N SER A 81 -5.75 31.08 -15.88
CA SER A 81 -4.97 31.02 -14.63
C SER A 81 -5.64 30.10 -13.62
N GLY A 82 -4.92 29.72 -12.57
CA GLY A 82 -5.46 28.84 -11.53
C GLY A 82 -5.62 27.39 -12.00
N GLY A 83 -4.87 26.97 -13.03
CA GLY A 83 -4.91 25.60 -13.50
C GLY A 83 -4.35 24.63 -12.45
N THR A 84 -4.89 23.42 -12.46
CA THR A 84 -4.55 22.36 -11.51
C THR A 84 -4.38 21.03 -12.24
N GLY A 85 -3.51 20.18 -11.73
CA GLY A 85 -3.26 18.85 -12.28
C GLY A 85 -2.14 18.14 -11.54
N SER A 86 -1.59 17.11 -12.16
CA SER A 86 -0.43 16.39 -11.64
C SER A 86 0.54 16.09 -12.78
N VAL A 87 1.82 16.06 -12.44
CA VAL A 87 2.94 15.85 -13.34
C VAL A 87 3.94 14.91 -12.70
N THR A 88 4.33 13.87 -13.43
CA THR A 88 5.40 12.94 -13.07
C THR A 88 6.39 12.90 -14.21
N ASP A 89 7.67 13.16 -13.93
CA ASP A 89 8.75 13.15 -14.93
C ASP A 89 8.49 14.03 -16.17
N GLY A 90 7.79 15.16 -15.97
CA GLY A 90 7.42 16.10 -17.03
C GLY A 90 6.23 15.69 -17.89
N LEU A 91 5.63 14.52 -17.63
CA LEU A 91 4.39 14.05 -18.25
C LEU A 91 3.22 14.32 -17.32
N GLY A 92 2.08 14.70 -17.87
CA GLY A 92 0.91 15.02 -17.05
C GLY A 92 -0.17 15.78 -17.78
N THR A 93 -1.30 15.97 -17.10
CA THR A 93 -2.42 16.76 -17.61
C THR A 93 -2.76 17.85 -16.62
N VAL A 94 -2.82 19.09 -17.10
CA VAL A 94 -3.24 20.25 -16.31
C VAL A 94 -4.50 20.84 -16.91
N SER A 95 -5.52 20.99 -16.06
CA SER A 95 -6.83 21.54 -16.40
C SER A 95 -6.90 23.00 -15.99
N TYR A 96 -7.52 23.82 -16.83
CA TYR A 96 -7.66 25.25 -16.61
C TYR A 96 -9.13 25.63 -16.45
N PRO A 97 -9.51 26.31 -15.36
CA PRO A 97 -10.87 26.76 -15.18
C PRO A 97 -11.22 27.89 -16.15
N GLY A 98 -12.49 27.97 -16.52
CA GLY A 98 -13.04 29.06 -17.31
C GLY A 98 -13.58 28.64 -18.68
N THR A 99 -14.28 29.56 -19.32
CA THR A 99 -14.91 29.38 -20.63
C THR A 99 -14.61 30.55 -21.54
N LEU A 100 -14.47 30.26 -22.83
CA LEU A 100 -14.28 31.23 -23.90
C LEU A 100 -15.37 31.01 -24.96
N HIS A 101 -16.11 32.06 -25.28
CA HIS A 101 -17.28 32.00 -26.13
C HIS A 101 -17.13 32.96 -27.31
N PHE A 102 -17.37 32.44 -28.50
CA PHE A 102 -17.30 33.15 -29.77
C PHE A 102 -18.68 33.16 -30.42
N GLN A 103 -19.16 34.35 -30.77
CA GLN A 103 -20.43 34.52 -31.49
C GLN A 103 -20.23 35.37 -32.73
N GLY A 104 -21.01 35.10 -33.78
CA GLY A 104 -21.02 35.86 -35.03
C GLY A 104 -22.22 35.51 -35.92
N HIS A 105 -22.50 36.35 -36.90
CA HIS A 105 -23.66 36.28 -37.80
C HIS A 105 -25.01 36.30 -37.06
N PRO A 106 -25.36 37.42 -36.40
CA PRO A 106 -26.65 37.55 -35.74
C PRO A 106 -27.80 37.41 -36.76
N GLY A 107 -28.80 36.59 -36.42
CA GLY A 107 -30.07 36.47 -37.18
C GLY A 107 -29.96 35.94 -38.61
N THR A 108 -28.83 35.37 -39.03
CA THR A 108 -28.64 34.84 -40.38
C THR A 108 -28.92 33.33 -40.39
N GLY A 109 -30.08 32.88 -40.88
CA GLY A 109 -30.44 31.45 -40.91
C GLY A 109 -30.80 30.82 -39.54
N VAL A 110 -30.84 31.63 -38.49
CA VAL A 110 -31.19 31.27 -37.10
C VAL A 110 -32.26 32.22 -36.54
N PRO A 111 -32.97 31.86 -35.44
CA PRO A 111 -33.95 32.74 -34.81
C PRO A 111 -33.40 34.13 -34.43
N GLU A 112 -34.30 35.12 -34.33
CA GLU A 112 -33.94 36.48 -33.92
C GLU A 112 -33.33 36.49 -32.51
N GLY A 113 -32.17 37.12 -32.36
CA GLY A 113 -31.41 37.13 -31.11
C GLY A 113 -30.41 35.97 -30.96
N GLU A 114 -30.34 35.05 -31.92
CA GLU A 114 -29.33 33.99 -31.99
C GLU A 114 -28.23 34.28 -33.02
N TYR A 115 -27.15 33.51 -32.93
CA TYR A 115 -25.95 33.63 -33.76
C TYR A 115 -25.73 32.34 -34.54
N ALA A 116 -25.49 32.46 -35.85
CA ALA A 116 -25.23 31.29 -36.69
C ALA A 116 -23.82 30.71 -36.49
N LEU A 117 -22.85 31.53 -36.08
CA LEU A 117 -21.59 31.08 -35.50
C LEU A 117 -21.71 31.23 -33.99
N ASP A 118 -21.68 30.11 -33.28
CA ASP A 118 -21.73 30.08 -31.81
C ASP A 118 -20.85 28.91 -31.33
N ILE A 119 -19.71 29.23 -30.72
CA ILE A 119 -18.71 28.25 -30.26
C ILE A 119 -18.30 28.58 -28.84
N THR A 120 -18.57 27.67 -27.91
CA THR A 120 -18.10 27.74 -26.52
C THR A 120 -17.01 26.71 -26.29
N VAL A 121 -15.84 27.16 -25.85
CA VAL A 121 -14.71 26.32 -25.42
C VAL A 121 -14.63 26.36 -23.90
N SER A 122 -14.54 25.20 -23.27
CA SER A 122 -14.50 25.03 -21.82
C SER A 122 -13.59 23.86 -21.44
N ASN A 123 -13.29 23.71 -20.14
CA ASN A 123 -12.49 22.60 -19.62
C ASN A 123 -11.17 22.39 -20.38
N VAL A 124 -10.49 23.51 -20.67
CA VAL A 124 -9.25 23.50 -21.45
C VAL A 124 -8.18 22.77 -20.65
N ARG A 125 -7.46 21.87 -21.31
CA ARG A 125 -6.41 21.03 -20.74
C ARG A 125 -5.20 21.01 -21.65
N VAL A 126 -4.02 20.99 -21.04
CA VAL A 126 -2.78 20.63 -21.75
C VAL A 126 -2.35 19.27 -21.24
N ARG A 127 -2.27 18.29 -22.15
CA ARG A 127 -1.84 16.92 -21.87
C ARG A 127 -0.46 16.69 -22.49
N VAL A 128 0.58 16.63 -21.66
CA VAL A 128 1.95 16.31 -22.13
C VAL A 128 2.09 14.80 -22.21
N THR A 129 2.23 14.31 -23.45
CA THR A 129 2.27 12.87 -23.79
C THR A 129 3.69 12.33 -23.90
N SER A 130 4.67 13.20 -24.16
CA SER A 130 6.09 12.86 -24.22
C SER A 130 6.95 14.11 -24.01
N ALA A 131 8.28 13.93 -23.92
CA ALA A 131 9.21 15.05 -23.87
C ALA A 131 9.15 16.00 -25.10
N ALA A 132 8.58 15.54 -26.22
CA ALA A 132 8.51 16.30 -27.47
C ALA A 132 7.08 16.70 -27.88
N THR A 133 6.04 16.07 -27.32
CA THR A 133 4.66 16.24 -27.78
C THR A 133 3.67 16.45 -26.64
N ALA A 134 2.76 17.41 -26.84
CA ALA A 134 1.60 17.61 -26.00
C ALA A 134 0.33 17.80 -26.85
N GLU A 135 -0.82 17.82 -26.20
CA GLU A 135 -2.11 18.06 -26.82
C GLU A 135 -2.86 19.16 -26.08
N LEU A 136 -3.55 20.01 -26.85
CA LEU A 136 -4.56 20.93 -26.33
C LEU A 136 -5.91 20.23 -26.41
N VAL A 137 -6.49 19.93 -25.26
CA VAL A 137 -7.76 19.22 -25.10
C VAL A 137 -8.80 20.19 -24.54
N ALA A 138 -10.06 20.09 -24.96
CA ALA A 138 -11.13 20.92 -24.40
C ALA A 138 -12.50 20.26 -24.59
N ASP A 139 -13.49 20.76 -23.86
CA ASP A 139 -14.89 20.53 -24.18
C ASP A 139 -15.38 21.69 -25.06
N VAL A 140 -16.00 21.37 -26.19
CA VAL A 140 -16.49 22.37 -27.15
C VAL A 140 -17.96 22.14 -27.46
N VAL A 141 -18.76 23.18 -27.30
CA VAL A 141 -20.14 23.22 -27.81
C VAL A 141 -20.14 24.17 -29.00
N SER A 142 -20.44 23.66 -30.19
CA SER A 142 -20.46 24.46 -31.42
C SER A 142 -21.77 24.28 -32.16
N ARG A 143 -22.30 25.36 -32.73
CA ARG A 143 -23.41 25.28 -33.67
C ARG A 143 -22.92 24.81 -35.04
N ASP A 144 -23.51 23.75 -35.56
CA ASP A 144 -23.21 23.23 -36.88
C ASP A 144 -23.62 24.24 -37.95
N SER A 145 -22.75 24.48 -38.92
CA SER A 145 -22.95 25.51 -39.95
C SER A 145 -23.99 25.14 -41.01
N SER A 146 -24.36 23.86 -41.11
CA SER A 146 -25.31 23.32 -42.09
C SER A 146 -26.69 23.05 -41.49
N THR A 147 -26.75 22.47 -40.28
CA THR A 147 -28.01 22.13 -39.60
C THR A 147 -28.47 23.22 -38.64
N HIS A 148 -27.57 24.13 -38.23
CA HIS A 148 -27.79 25.13 -37.19
C HIS A 148 -28.12 24.55 -35.80
N GLU A 149 -27.89 23.26 -35.58
CA GLU A 149 -28.04 22.61 -34.28
C GLU A 149 -26.75 22.68 -33.47
N PHE A 150 -26.86 22.67 -32.14
CA PHE A 150 -25.69 22.59 -31.27
C PHE A 150 -25.19 21.16 -31.17
N VAL A 151 -23.89 20.98 -31.38
CA VAL A 151 -23.18 19.71 -31.18
C VAL A 151 -22.19 19.89 -30.04
N SER A 152 -22.18 18.93 -29.12
CA SER A 152 -21.25 18.89 -27.98
C SER A 152 -20.14 17.90 -28.26
N TYR A 153 -18.90 18.36 -28.16
CA TYR A 153 -17.67 17.59 -28.27
C TYR A 153 -16.99 17.61 -26.91
N ALA A 154 -17.19 16.56 -26.12
CA ALA A 154 -16.49 16.40 -24.85
C ALA A 154 -15.09 15.84 -25.09
N ASP A 155 -14.13 16.28 -24.29
CA ASP A 155 -12.75 15.76 -24.25
C ASP A 155 -12.04 15.72 -25.61
N VAL A 156 -12.29 16.70 -26.47
CA VAL A 156 -11.72 16.70 -27.82
C VAL A 156 -10.26 17.15 -27.77
N ALA A 157 -9.35 16.29 -28.25
CA ALA A 157 -7.98 16.68 -28.59
C ALA A 157 -8.02 17.63 -29.80
N LEU A 158 -8.10 18.93 -29.53
CA LEU A 158 -8.25 19.98 -30.54
C LEU A 158 -7.00 20.11 -31.40
N ALA A 159 -5.83 20.14 -30.78
CA ALA A 159 -4.58 20.37 -31.48
C ALA A 159 -3.41 19.61 -30.86
N SER A 160 -2.48 19.16 -31.71
CA SER A 160 -1.16 18.72 -31.27
C SER A 160 -0.27 19.93 -31.04
N LEU A 161 0.62 19.81 -30.05
CA LEU A 161 1.57 20.81 -29.62
C LEU A 161 2.98 20.25 -29.78
N ASP A 162 3.80 20.92 -30.59
CA ASP A 162 5.20 20.54 -30.83
C ASP A 162 6.10 21.21 -29.79
N LEU A 163 6.36 20.50 -28.68
CA LEU A 163 7.17 21.02 -27.58
C LEU A 163 8.63 21.24 -27.98
N ALA A 164 9.14 20.48 -28.95
CA ALA A 164 10.51 20.60 -29.43
C ALA A 164 10.74 21.89 -30.25
N ALA A 165 9.69 22.39 -30.91
CA ALA A 165 9.71 23.66 -31.63
C ALA A 165 9.36 24.88 -30.75
N GLY A 166 8.92 24.67 -29.51
CA GLY A 166 8.72 25.71 -28.50
C GLY A 166 10.01 26.07 -27.74
N THR A 167 9.95 27.12 -26.93
CA THR A 167 11.04 27.43 -25.98
C THR A 167 10.75 26.76 -24.64
N ASN A 168 11.62 25.84 -24.22
CA ASN A 168 11.54 25.16 -22.93
C ASN A 168 12.34 25.93 -21.86
N ALA A 169 11.67 26.35 -20.78
CA ALA A 169 12.26 27.00 -19.62
C ALA A 169 11.99 26.21 -18.32
N SER A 170 11.75 24.90 -18.44
CA SER A 170 11.42 24.03 -17.32
C SER A 170 12.59 23.88 -16.34
N THR A 171 12.25 23.76 -15.06
CA THR A 171 13.16 23.51 -13.94
C THR A 171 12.60 22.33 -13.11
N ALA A 172 13.31 21.92 -12.06
CA ALA A 172 12.78 20.89 -11.15
C ALA A 172 11.39 21.26 -10.61
N THR A 173 11.15 22.54 -10.28
CA THR A 173 9.92 23.03 -9.65
C THR A 173 8.89 23.58 -10.63
N THR A 174 9.15 23.54 -11.94
CA THR A 174 8.27 24.19 -12.91
C THR A 174 8.40 23.55 -14.30
N VAL A 175 7.28 23.17 -14.92
CA VAL A 175 7.22 22.90 -16.36
C VAL A 175 6.81 24.18 -17.06
N ALA A 176 7.61 24.69 -17.99
CA ALA A 176 7.33 25.96 -18.66
C ALA A 176 7.71 25.92 -20.14
N TYR A 177 6.74 26.22 -21.00
CA TYR A 177 6.92 26.30 -22.44
C TYR A 177 6.29 27.59 -22.98
N THR A 178 6.99 28.26 -23.89
CA THR A 178 6.47 29.46 -24.57
C THR A 178 6.53 29.32 -26.07
N GLY A 179 5.47 29.79 -26.75
CA GLY A 179 5.42 29.84 -28.21
C GLY A 179 5.37 28.47 -28.89
N VAL A 180 4.76 27.48 -28.23
CA VAL A 180 4.64 26.10 -28.73
C VAL A 180 3.73 26.08 -29.96
N PRO A 181 4.21 25.65 -31.15
CA PRO A 181 3.37 25.55 -32.33
C PRO A 181 2.21 24.58 -32.12
N ALA A 182 1.01 25.00 -32.51
CA ALA A 182 -0.22 24.23 -32.38
C ALA A 182 -0.81 23.88 -33.76
N THR A 183 -1.12 22.62 -33.98
CA THR A 183 -1.66 22.11 -35.25
C THR A 183 -2.99 21.42 -35.02
N LEU A 184 -4.04 21.87 -35.71
CA LEU A 184 -5.40 21.33 -35.57
C LEU A 184 -5.45 19.83 -35.92
N LEU A 185 -5.99 19.02 -35.02
CA LEU A 185 -6.18 17.58 -35.21
C LEU A 185 -7.49 17.28 -35.95
N PRO A 186 -7.64 16.07 -36.53
CA PRO A 186 -8.88 15.65 -37.19
C PRO A 186 -10.13 15.80 -36.31
N ALA A 187 -10.03 15.45 -35.03
CA ALA A 187 -11.14 15.57 -34.07
C ALA A 187 -11.54 17.03 -33.78
N GLY A 188 -10.59 17.98 -33.86
CA GLY A 188 -10.84 19.40 -33.66
C GLY A 188 -11.55 20.09 -34.84
N VAL A 189 -11.52 19.51 -36.04
CA VAL A 189 -12.19 20.08 -37.23
C VAL A 189 -13.69 20.28 -37.03
N PRO A 190 -14.48 19.23 -36.71
CA PRO A 190 -15.91 19.40 -36.51
C PRO A 190 -16.21 20.27 -35.27
N ALA A 191 -15.41 20.16 -34.20
CA ALA A 191 -15.57 20.96 -32.99
C ALA A 191 -15.42 22.48 -33.22
N LEU A 192 -14.65 22.90 -34.23
CA LEU A 192 -14.49 24.31 -34.59
C LEU A 192 -15.40 24.73 -35.76
N GLY A 193 -16.53 24.04 -35.94
CA GLY A 193 -17.54 24.36 -36.95
C GLY A 193 -17.17 23.96 -38.38
N GLY A 194 -16.18 23.08 -38.56
CA GLY A 194 -15.87 22.42 -39.84
C GLY A 194 -15.21 23.29 -40.92
N SER A 195 -14.92 24.56 -40.63
CA SER A 195 -14.37 25.52 -41.62
C SER A 195 -12.87 25.36 -41.89
N TYR A 196 -12.16 24.59 -41.07
CA TYR A 196 -10.73 24.33 -41.19
C TYR A 196 -10.47 22.86 -41.53
N THR A 197 -9.32 22.55 -42.13
CA THR A 197 -8.88 21.17 -42.33
C THR A 197 -7.92 20.74 -41.23
N ALA A 198 -7.84 19.43 -40.96
CA ALA A 198 -6.77 18.87 -40.12
C ALA A 198 -5.40 19.30 -40.67
N GLY A 199 -4.44 19.55 -39.78
CA GLY A 199 -3.14 20.13 -40.13
C GLY A 199 -3.12 21.66 -40.21
N THR A 200 -4.26 22.34 -40.03
CA THR A 200 -4.30 23.81 -40.00
C THR A 200 -3.48 24.33 -38.80
N VAL A 201 -2.53 25.22 -39.07
CA VAL A 201 -1.75 25.91 -38.02
C VAL A 201 -2.66 26.87 -37.26
N LEU A 202 -2.67 26.73 -35.93
CA LEU A 202 -3.36 27.60 -34.98
C LEU A 202 -2.38 28.60 -34.37
N ASP A 203 -2.87 29.54 -33.56
CA ASP A 203 -1.97 30.41 -32.81
C ASP A 203 -1.16 29.58 -31.79
N PRO A 204 0.13 29.90 -31.57
CA PRO A 204 0.97 29.16 -30.62
C PRO A 204 0.42 29.19 -29.18
N VAL A 205 0.75 28.16 -28.43
CA VAL A 205 0.36 27.98 -27.03
C VAL A 205 1.56 28.24 -26.10
N SER A 206 1.35 28.95 -25.00
CA SER A 206 2.33 29.07 -23.93
C SER A 206 1.71 28.62 -22.61
N PHE A 207 2.42 27.84 -21.80
CA PHE A 207 1.92 27.39 -20.51
C PHE A 207 3.03 27.26 -19.47
N SER A 208 2.65 27.37 -18.20
CA SER A 208 3.55 27.21 -17.05
C SER A 208 2.83 26.50 -15.90
N TRP A 209 3.49 25.48 -15.36
CA TRP A 209 3.01 24.60 -14.29
C TRP A 209 3.97 24.69 -13.12
N PRO A 210 3.61 25.34 -12.00
CA PRO A 210 4.32 25.18 -10.74
C PRO A 210 4.15 23.73 -10.27
N VAL A 211 5.25 23.00 -10.05
CA VAL A 211 5.23 21.59 -9.65
C VAL A 211 5.74 21.45 -8.21
N GLU A 212 4.89 20.93 -7.34
CA GLU A 212 5.23 20.63 -5.94
C GLU A 212 6.34 19.58 -5.87
N GLN A 213 7.29 19.74 -4.95
CA GLN A 213 8.44 18.83 -4.81
C GLN A 213 8.32 17.96 -3.57
N ALA A 214 8.92 16.77 -3.65
CA ALA A 214 9.18 15.98 -2.45
C ALA A 214 10.12 16.75 -1.51
N PRO A 215 9.85 16.75 -0.19
CA PRO A 215 10.82 17.26 0.77
C PRO A 215 12.16 16.52 0.58
N ALA A 216 13.26 17.27 0.52
CA ALA A 216 14.58 16.67 0.37
C ALA A 216 14.85 15.67 1.51
N ALA A 217 15.16 14.42 1.15
CA ALA A 217 15.59 13.42 2.11
C ALA A 217 16.87 13.90 2.82
N THR A 218 16.99 13.58 4.11
CA THR A 218 18.12 13.98 4.96
C THR A 218 18.91 12.71 5.30
N PRO A 219 20.26 12.74 5.22
CA PRO A 219 21.06 11.58 5.59
C PRO A 219 20.77 11.13 7.02
N THR A 220 20.74 9.82 7.27
CA THR A 220 20.52 9.26 8.62
C THR A 220 21.56 8.22 8.99
N LEU A 221 21.92 8.14 10.27
CA LEU A 221 22.78 7.11 10.83
C LEU A 221 22.03 6.36 11.92
N THR A 222 21.99 5.03 11.84
CA THR A 222 21.32 4.16 12.81
C THR A 222 22.24 3.04 13.26
N VAL A 223 21.98 2.51 14.47
CA VAL A 223 22.73 1.41 15.07
C VAL A 223 21.72 0.40 15.62
N SER A 224 21.88 -0.88 15.29
CA SER A 224 20.94 -1.95 15.64
C SER A 224 20.71 -2.09 17.14
N GLN A 225 21.67 -1.69 17.96
CA GLN A 225 21.55 -1.62 19.42
C GLN A 225 22.38 -0.46 19.97
N THR A 226 21.74 0.42 20.75
CA THR A 226 22.39 1.62 21.33
C THR A 226 22.50 1.56 22.85
N SER A 227 21.90 0.58 23.50
CA SER A 227 21.97 0.43 24.96
C SER A 227 22.03 -1.02 25.39
N GLY A 228 22.55 -1.26 26.60
CA GLY A 228 22.67 -2.61 27.15
C GLY A 228 23.60 -3.50 26.33
N LEU A 229 24.57 -2.92 25.63
CA LEU A 229 25.54 -3.68 24.83
C LEU A 229 26.29 -4.65 25.74
N ASN A 230 26.47 -5.89 25.27
CA ASN A 230 27.24 -6.90 26.00
C ASN A 230 28.70 -6.40 26.20
N PRO A 231 29.17 -6.19 27.45
CA PRO A 231 30.51 -5.71 27.73
C PRO A 231 31.63 -6.57 27.13
N ASP A 232 31.43 -7.89 27.06
CA ASP A 232 32.42 -8.86 26.60
C ASP A 232 32.50 -8.96 25.07
N GLY A 233 31.51 -8.42 24.36
CA GLY A 233 31.42 -8.47 22.91
C GLY A 233 30.00 -8.24 22.44
N ALA A 234 29.73 -7.07 21.87
CA ALA A 234 28.46 -6.70 21.27
C ALA A 234 28.60 -6.59 19.76
N THR A 235 27.81 -7.36 19.02
CA THR A 235 27.70 -7.23 17.56
C THR A 235 26.60 -6.23 17.23
N ILE A 236 26.96 -5.18 16.50
CA ILE A 236 26.06 -4.12 16.07
C ILE A 236 26.10 -3.99 14.54
N THR A 237 24.95 -3.71 13.94
CA THR A 237 24.83 -3.29 12.54
C THR A 237 24.62 -1.79 12.52
N ILE A 238 25.43 -1.10 11.72
CA ILE A 238 25.41 0.34 11.56
C ILE A 238 24.97 0.64 10.14
N THR A 239 23.90 1.40 9.99
CA THR A 239 23.31 1.72 8.69
C THR A 239 23.29 3.22 8.48
N GLY A 240 23.90 3.67 7.39
CA GLY A 240 23.79 5.04 6.89
C GLY A 240 22.90 5.08 5.66
N THR A 241 21.93 5.99 5.62
CA THR A 241 21.03 6.15 4.47
C THR A 241 21.11 7.57 3.94
N ASP A 242 20.95 7.73 2.62
CA ASP A 242 20.85 8.99 1.89
C ASP A 242 22.07 9.91 2.07
N TYR A 243 23.27 9.36 2.24
CA TYR A 243 24.49 10.16 2.39
C TYR A 243 24.79 10.94 1.12
N ASN A 244 25.12 12.23 1.28
CA ASN A 244 25.48 13.10 0.17
C ASN A 244 26.85 12.71 -0.39
N THR A 245 26.92 12.38 -1.68
CA THR A 245 28.13 11.88 -2.33
C THR A 245 28.79 12.91 -3.26
N ASP A 246 28.28 14.13 -3.34
CA ASP A 246 28.77 15.20 -4.23
C ASP A 246 30.13 15.79 -3.83
N TYR A 247 30.64 15.37 -2.66
CA TYR A 247 31.93 15.81 -2.16
C TYR A 247 33.09 15.12 -2.92
N ALA A 248 33.92 15.90 -3.60
CA ALA A 248 35.10 15.39 -4.29
C ALA A 248 36.25 15.07 -3.31
N ASN A 249 36.99 13.99 -3.56
CA ASN A 249 38.13 13.61 -2.75
C ASN A 249 39.29 14.61 -2.93
N GLY A 250 39.72 15.28 -1.85
CA GLY A 250 40.84 16.22 -1.87
C GLY A 250 42.23 15.57 -1.98
N HIS A 251 42.32 14.25 -1.88
CA HIS A 251 43.58 13.49 -1.87
C HIS A 251 43.71 12.46 -3.00
N GLY A 252 42.78 12.43 -3.96
CA GLY A 252 42.80 11.47 -5.07
C GLY A 252 41.60 11.63 -6.01
N GLY A 253 41.45 10.70 -6.96
CA GLY A 253 40.27 10.64 -7.82
C GLY A 253 39.04 10.09 -7.08
N GLY A 254 37.86 10.38 -7.62
CA GLY A 254 36.58 9.88 -7.12
C GLY A 254 35.96 10.71 -6.00
N LYS A 255 34.92 10.14 -5.38
CA LYS A 255 34.14 10.77 -4.32
C LYS A 255 34.89 10.65 -2.99
N ALA A 256 34.70 11.64 -2.11
CA ALA A 256 35.43 11.77 -0.85
C ALA A 256 35.08 10.64 0.13
N GLY A 257 33.84 10.16 0.13
CA GLY A 257 33.35 9.19 1.10
C GLY A 257 33.22 9.77 2.51
N VAL A 258 32.88 8.90 3.47
CA VAL A 258 32.83 9.23 4.91
C VAL A 258 33.66 8.26 5.74
N TYR A 259 34.19 8.71 6.86
CA TYR A 259 34.73 7.80 7.88
C TYR A 259 33.62 7.44 8.85
N LEU A 260 33.26 6.15 8.89
CA LEU A 260 32.45 5.58 9.98
C LEU A 260 33.37 5.24 11.15
N GLN A 261 33.04 5.73 12.35
CA GLN A 261 33.86 5.61 13.54
C GLN A 261 33.02 5.16 14.75
N ILE A 262 33.66 4.44 15.69
CA ILE A 262 33.07 4.12 17.01
C ILE A 262 34.09 4.54 18.07
N GLY A 263 33.66 5.41 18.98
CA GLY A 263 34.58 6.08 19.88
C GLY A 263 33.93 7.14 20.76
N TRP A 264 34.74 8.04 21.33
CA TRP A 264 34.29 9.07 22.26
C TRP A 264 34.29 10.45 21.59
N LEU A 265 33.20 11.19 21.79
CA LEU A 265 32.98 12.53 21.28
C LEU A 265 32.87 13.52 22.44
N ASP A 266 33.67 14.57 22.40
CA ASP A 266 33.49 15.70 23.32
C ASP A 266 32.18 16.45 22.97
N SER A 267 31.60 17.16 23.93
CA SER A 267 30.34 17.91 23.72
C SER A 267 30.45 19.03 22.66
N THR A 268 31.66 19.46 22.34
CA THR A 268 31.96 20.44 21.28
C THR A 268 32.23 19.79 19.93
N TRP A 269 32.08 18.47 19.78
CA TRP A 269 32.31 17.79 18.51
C TRP A 269 31.32 18.28 17.45
N ARG A 270 31.85 18.93 16.40
CA ARG A 270 31.29 19.08 15.05
C ARG A 270 32.35 19.69 14.10
N PRO A 271 33.00 18.90 13.22
CA PRO A 271 34.03 19.43 12.33
C PRO A 271 33.53 20.55 11.41
N SER A 272 32.28 20.49 10.94
CA SER A 272 31.63 21.56 10.17
C SER A 272 31.50 22.89 10.91
N GLU A 273 31.51 22.85 12.25
CA GLU A 273 31.47 24.02 13.12
C GLU A 273 32.87 24.41 13.64
N GLY A 274 33.93 23.83 13.06
CA GLY A 274 35.32 24.15 13.38
C GLY A 274 35.92 23.36 14.55
N ALA A 275 35.25 22.30 15.03
CA ALA A 275 35.81 21.47 16.10
C ALA A 275 37.10 20.74 15.65
N PRO A 276 38.18 20.76 16.46
CA PRO A 276 39.43 20.11 16.10
C PRO A 276 39.30 18.59 16.12
N SER A 277 40.19 17.88 15.41
CA SER A 277 40.23 16.42 15.46
C SER A 277 40.49 15.85 16.86
N SER A 278 41.10 16.62 17.76
CA SER A 278 41.31 16.27 19.16
C SER A 278 40.03 16.25 20.02
N ALA A 279 38.89 16.74 19.50
CA ALA A 279 37.58 16.67 20.15
C ALA A 279 36.90 15.29 20.02
N ARG A 280 37.60 14.31 19.43
CA ARG A 280 37.15 12.94 19.29
C ARG A 280 38.32 11.95 19.30
N ASN A 281 38.03 10.69 19.62
CA ASN A 281 38.91 9.56 19.35
C ASN A 281 38.07 8.30 19.09
N GLN A 282 38.70 7.26 18.53
CA GLN A 282 37.99 6.09 18.02
C GLN A 282 38.82 4.80 18.16
N ALA A 283 38.13 3.70 18.49
CA ALA A 283 38.71 2.35 18.52
C ALA A 283 38.40 1.57 17.23
N PHE A 284 37.36 2.01 16.51
CA PHE A 284 36.97 1.46 15.21
C PHE A 284 36.90 2.58 14.17
N GLN A 285 37.37 2.28 12.96
CA GLN A 285 37.23 3.15 11.79
C GLN A 285 37.12 2.34 10.50
N ARG A 286 36.21 2.78 9.62
CA ARG A 286 36.11 2.33 8.23
C ARG A 286 35.90 3.54 7.31
N TRP A 287 36.53 3.53 6.14
CA TRP A 287 36.26 4.53 5.10
C TRP A 287 35.18 3.98 4.18
N VAL A 288 33.98 4.55 4.25
CA VAL A 288 32.85 4.20 3.40
C VAL A 288 32.91 5.06 2.13
N LYS A 289 33.04 4.43 0.96
CA LYS A 289 33.13 5.13 -0.33
C LYS A 289 32.83 4.22 -1.53
N GLU A 290 32.83 4.79 -2.73
CA GLU A 290 32.67 4.08 -3.98
C GLU A 290 33.87 3.14 -4.26
N ASN A 291 33.58 1.95 -4.80
CA ASN A 291 34.54 0.99 -5.37
C ASN A 291 35.87 0.84 -4.58
N PRO A 292 35.82 0.22 -3.38
CA PRO A 292 37.01 0.04 -2.55
C PRO A 292 38.00 -0.98 -3.14
N THR A 293 39.32 -0.75 -2.96
CA THR A 293 40.39 -1.64 -3.47
C THR A 293 41.14 -2.46 -2.41
N ALA A 294 40.79 -2.42 -1.10
CA ALA A 294 41.32 -3.32 -0.04
C ALA A 294 40.58 -3.18 1.32
N GLY A 295 40.87 -4.05 2.29
CA GLY A 295 40.09 -4.29 3.54
C GLY A 295 39.97 -3.19 4.62
N LEU A 296 40.37 -1.93 4.37
CA LEU A 296 40.09 -0.79 5.27
C LEU A 296 38.87 0.04 4.84
N TYR A 297 38.31 -0.29 3.68
CA TYR A 297 37.22 0.42 3.06
C TYR A 297 35.93 -0.41 3.10
N HIS A 298 34.78 0.26 3.03
CA HIS A 298 33.49 -0.37 2.84
C HIS A 298 32.78 0.30 1.67
N GLN A 299 32.14 -0.50 0.82
CA GLN A 299 31.43 0.01 -0.34
C GLN A 299 30.05 0.51 0.09
N TRP A 300 29.72 1.74 -0.26
CA TRP A 300 28.32 2.18 -0.24
C TRP A 300 27.59 1.73 -1.51
N VAL A 301 26.27 1.73 -1.47
CA VAL A 301 25.38 1.51 -2.61
C VAL A 301 24.86 2.87 -3.05
N GLU A 302 25.16 3.30 -4.28
CA GLU A 302 24.62 4.56 -4.81
C GLU A 302 23.12 4.40 -5.08
N THR A 303 22.32 5.24 -4.44
CA THR A 303 20.86 5.30 -4.61
C THR A 303 20.46 6.34 -5.66
N SER A 304 21.36 7.29 -5.95
CA SER A 304 21.29 8.19 -7.10
C SER A 304 22.70 8.69 -7.44
N GLY A 305 22.84 9.52 -8.48
CA GLY A 305 24.13 10.11 -8.85
C GLY A 305 24.81 10.89 -7.70
N THR A 306 24.02 11.39 -6.75
CA THR A 306 24.45 12.26 -5.65
C THR A 306 24.18 11.69 -4.26
N ARG A 307 23.64 10.46 -4.15
CA ARG A 307 23.24 9.83 -2.87
C ARG A 307 23.68 8.38 -2.75
N ALA A 308 23.97 7.93 -1.54
CA ALA A 308 24.33 6.53 -1.27
C ALA A 308 23.98 6.06 0.14
N ASP A 309 23.82 4.73 0.26
CA ASP A 309 23.52 4.02 1.49
C ASP A 309 24.67 3.07 1.85
N PHE A 310 24.84 2.73 3.13
CA PHE A 310 25.78 1.70 3.55
C PHE A 310 25.29 0.94 4.79
N SER A 311 25.74 -0.30 4.96
CA SER A 311 25.44 -1.12 6.13
C SER A 311 26.63 -1.96 6.55
N ILE A 312 27.10 -1.78 7.78
CA ILE A 312 28.29 -2.44 8.32
C ILE A 312 27.94 -3.16 9.62
N THR A 313 28.22 -4.46 9.68
CA THR A 313 28.15 -5.23 10.94
C THR A 313 29.54 -5.36 11.54
N THR A 314 29.68 -5.06 12.83
CA THR A 314 30.94 -5.17 13.55
C THR A 314 30.74 -5.54 15.01
N THR A 315 31.77 -6.11 15.63
CA THR A 315 31.76 -6.48 17.06
C THR A 315 32.68 -5.53 17.83
N ILE A 316 32.15 -4.95 18.91
CA ILE A 316 32.88 -4.06 19.82
C ILE A 316 32.86 -4.61 21.25
N THR A 317 33.91 -4.34 22.01
CA THR A 317 33.99 -4.70 23.44
C THR A 317 34.11 -3.45 24.30
N LYS A 318 33.61 -3.53 25.54
CA LYS A 318 33.74 -2.44 26.51
C LYS A 318 35.20 -2.15 26.82
N ALA A 319 36.03 -3.19 26.95
CA ALA A 319 37.45 -3.04 27.26
C ALA A 319 38.21 -2.21 26.19
N GLN A 320 37.94 -2.45 24.90
CA GLN A 320 38.57 -1.70 23.81
C GLN A 320 38.21 -0.21 23.83
N LEU A 321 36.95 0.12 24.13
CA LEU A 321 36.47 1.50 24.14
C LEU A 321 36.81 2.23 25.45
N ASP A 322 36.82 1.54 26.59
CA ASP A 322 37.25 2.13 27.86
C ASP A 322 38.76 2.46 27.87
N ALA A 323 39.58 1.68 27.15
CA ALA A 323 41.03 1.94 27.04
C ALA A 323 41.37 3.30 26.39
N ILE A 324 40.44 3.86 25.63
CA ILE A 324 40.56 5.17 24.99
C ILE A 324 39.54 6.18 25.55
N LYS A 325 38.92 5.91 26.70
CA LYS A 325 37.89 6.78 27.27
C LYS A 325 38.45 8.18 27.55
N ARG A 326 37.62 9.18 27.28
CA ARG A 326 37.88 10.59 27.60
C ARG A 326 36.90 11.06 28.66
N ASP A 327 37.39 11.88 29.60
CA ASP A 327 36.55 12.42 30.65
C ASP A 327 35.52 13.41 30.09
N GLY A 328 34.25 13.24 30.47
CA GLY A 328 33.16 14.10 30.00
C GLY A 328 32.70 13.89 28.55
N ALA A 329 33.32 12.95 27.82
CA ALA A 329 32.94 12.62 26.46
C ALA A 329 31.81 11.57 26.40
N THR A 330 31.08 11.55 25.29
CA THR A 330 29.99 10.60 25.00
C THR A 330 30.49 9.50 24.08
N LEU A 331 30.26 8.23 24.46
CA LEU A 331 30.52 7.10 23.59
C LEU A 331 29.46 7.05 22.47
N ALA A 332 29.88 6.97 21.21
CA ALA A 332 28.99 7.01 20.05
C ALA A 332 29.53 6.22 18.85
N VAL A 333 28.61 5.84 17.97
CA VAL A 333 28.87 5.56 16.56
C VAL A 333 28.68 6.86 15.79
N PHE A 334 29.60 7.25 14.93
CA PHE A 334 29.49 8.54 14.25
C PHE A 334 30.22 8.57 12.91
N THR A 335 29.82 9.50 12.06
CA THR A 335 30.40 9.75 10.74
C THR A 335 31.06 11.12 10.69
N VAL A 336 32.16 11.21 9.96
CA VAL A 336 32.84 12.47 9.63
C VAL A 336 33.26 12.44 8.17
N GLY A 337 33.38 13.62 7.55
CA GLY A 337 33.89 13.74 6.18
C GLY A 337 35.27 13.08 6.02
N ALA A 338 35.43 12.32 4.94
CA ALA A 338 36.71 11.73 4.55
C ALA A 338 37.35 12.50 3.38
N GLY A 339 38.49 12.03 2.85
CA GLY A 339 39.14 12.67 1.70
C GLY A 339 39.62 14.11 1.93
N GLY A 340 39.75 14.55 3.19
CA GLY A 340 40.20 15.90 3.55
C GLY A 340 39.14 17.00 3.43
N VAL A 341 37.86 16.65 3.25
CA VAL A 341 36.76 17.62 3.10
C VAL A 341 35.79 17.56 4.27
N VAL A 342 35.29 18.73 4.67
CA VAL A 342 34.25 18.90 5.68
C VAL A 342 32.89 18.66 5.01
N GLN A 343 32.05 17.81 5.60
CA GLN A 343 30.79 17.37 5.02
C GLN A 343 29.67 17.53 6.05
N ALA A 344 29.15 18.76 6.19
CA ALA A 344 28.16 19.08 7.23
C ALA A 344 26.93 18.17 7.17
N ASP A 345 26.48 17.84 5.96
CA ASP A 345 25.29 16.99 5.75
C ASP A 345 25.50 15.55 6.20
N ASN A 346 26.76 15.07 6.23
CA ASN A 346 27.11 13.69 6.53
C ASN A 346 27.66 13.50 7.96
N GLU A 347 27.64 14.54 8.80
CA GLU A 347 28.12 14.51 10.19
C GLU A 347 27.01 14.06 11.15
N HIS A 348 26.97 12.76 11.45
CA HIS A 348 25.99 12.18 12.35
C HIS A 348 26.66 11.46 13.52
N ALA A 349 25.98 11.43 14.66
CA ALA A 349 26.41 10.66 15.83
C ALA A 349 25.21 10.00 16.52
N VAL A 350 25.38 8.75 16.90
CA VAL A 350 24.42 7.92 17.64
C VAL A 350 25.10 7.47 18.94
N PRO A 351 24.71 8.02 20.10
CA PRO A 351 25.24 7.58 21.38
C PRO A 351 24.97 6.10 21.66
N ILE A 352 25.95 5.40 22.24
CA ILE A 352 25.82 3.98 22.62
C ILE A 352 26.27 3.72 24.06
N THR A 353 25.70 2.71 24.72
CA THR A 353 26.01 2.35 26.12
C THR A 353 26.08 0.83 26.34
N PHE A 354 27.04 0.40 27.17
CA PHE A 354 27.17 -0.99 27.62
C PHE A 354 26.28 -1.28 28.83
N ALA A 355 25.85 -2.54 28.98
CA ALA A 355 25.17 -3.01 30.17
C ALA A 355 26.08 -2.89 31.40
N THR A 356 25.49 -2.60 32.56
CA THR A 356 26.21 -2.61 33.84
C THR A 356 26.41 -4.06 34.29
N PRO A 357 27.64 -4.50 34.62
CA PRO A 357 27.86 -5.85 35.12
C PRO A 357 27.18 -6.04 36.49
N GLY A 358 26.19 -6.94 36.57
CA GLY A 358 25.64 -7.47 37.83
C GLY A 358 24.41 -6.74 38.39
N GLY A 359 23.22 -7.12 37.93
CA GLY A 359 21.94 -6.76 38.57
C GLY A 359 20.91 -7.88 38.43
N GLU A 360 20.83 -8.75 39.44
CA GLU A 360 19.71 -9.66 39.66
C GLU A 360 18.65 -8.96 40.53
N PRO A 361 17.34 -9.27 40.44
CA PRO A 361 16.28 -8.48 41.08
C PRO A 361 16.22 -8.76 42.59
N GLY A 362 16.62 -7.78 43.41
CA GLY A 362 16.67 -7.86 44.86
C GLY A 362 15.79 -6.82 45.58
N ASN A 363 14.86 -7.35 46.36
CA ASN A 363 13.85 -6.71 47.21
C ASN A 363 14.42 -5.84 48.37
N GLY A 364 13.72 -4.74 48.67
CA GLY A 364 13.56 -4.03 49.96
C GLY A 364 14.69 -3.98 51.01
N GLY A 365 15.23 -2.78 51.25
CA GLY A 365 15.96 -2.43 52.48
C GLY A 365 16.50 -0.99 52.48
N GLU A 366 16.09 -0.18 53.46
CA GLU A 366 16.45 1.23 53.72
C GLU A 366 17.92 1.47 54.18
N PRO A 367 18.42 2.73 54.28
CA PRO A 367 19.79 3.11 53.91
C PRO A 367 20.74 3.35 55.09
N GLY A 368 22.03 3.11 54.84
CA GLY A 368 23.16 3.49 55.69
C GLY A 368 23.70 4.88 55.36
N THR A 369 23.78 5.73 56.38
CA THR A 369 24.31 7.10 56.41
C THR A 369 25.82 7.22 56.15
N GLY A 370 26.21 8.18 55.32
CA GLY A 370 27.59 8.69 55.21
C GLY A 370 27.61 10.05 54.51
N GLY A 371 27.93 11.11 55.26
CA GLY A 371 27.77 12.50 54.83
C GLY A 371 28.84 13.00 53.83
N GLY A 372 28.37 13.75 52.84
CA GLY A 372 29.10 14.69 52.00
C GLY A 372 28.18 15.87 51.69
N GLN A 373 28.73 17.08 51.73
CA GLN A 373 28.18 18.43 51.49
C GLN A 373 26.88 18.51 50.64
N PRO A 374 25.89 19.38 50.99
CA PRO A 374 24.62 19.46 50.28
C PRO A 374 24.82 19.96 48.85
N GLU A 375 24.92 19.04 47.90
CA GLU A 375 24.53 19.35 46.54
C GLU A 375 23.02 19.58 46.57
N THR A 376 22.60 20.76 46.15
CA THR A 376 21.18 21.05 45.90
C THR A 376 20.65 19.91 45.04
N PRO A 377 19.64 19.14 45.48
CA PRO A 377 19.19 18.00 44.69
C PRO A 377 18.74 18.52 43.33
N THR A 378 19.42 18.08 42.28
CA THR A 378 19.00 18.29 40.90
C THR A 378 17.68 17.56 40.74
N MET A 379 16.60 18.30 40.43
CA MET A 379 15.28 17.71 40.19
C MET A 379 15.39 16.55 39.20
N GLY A 380 14.70 15.45 39.45
CA GLY A 380 14.52 14.38 38.49
C GLY A 380 13.87 14.88 37.20
N ALA A 381 14.12 14.18 36.09
CA ALA A 381 13.65 14.57 34.77
C ALA A 381 12.10 14.62 34.69
N GLY A 382 11.56 15.68 34.10
CA GLY A 382 10.13 15.81 33.83
C GLY A 382 9.68 14.94 32.65
N SER A 383 8.43 14.51 32.68
CA SER A 383 7.81 13.72 31.60
C SER A 383 6.29 13.83 31.59
N LEU A 384 5.66 13.53 30.46
CA LEU A 384 4.22 13.38 30.31
C LEU A 384 3.92 12.02 29.68
N SER A 385 3.05 11.23 30.28
CA SER A 385 2.54 9.96 29.76
C SER A 385 1.05 10.09 29.46
N TRP A 386 0.67 9.79 28.21
CA TRP A 386 -0.71 9.90 27.77
C TRP A 386 -1.03 8.94 26.63
N GLY A 387 -2.19 8.31 26.67
CA GLY A 387 -2.64 7.34 25.67
C GLY A 387 -3.45 7.92 24.51
N VAL A 388 -3.79 9.21 24.54
CA VAL A 388 -4.79 9.80 23.65
C VAL A 388 -6.20 9.26 23.96
N LYS A 389 -6.57 8.12 23.37
CA LYS A 389 -7.84 7.43 23.61
C LYS A 389 -7.70 5.97 23.17
N GLY A 390 -8.07 5.02 24.03
CA GLY A 390 -8.02 3.58 23.72
C GLY A 390 -8.70 3.22 22.39
N ALA A 391 -9.98 3.58 22.23
CA ALA A 391 -10.76 3.28 21.03
C ALA A 391 -10.18 3.88 19.73
N TRP A 392 -9.59 5.08 19.80
CA TRP A 392 -8.91 5.70 18.66
C TRP A 392 -7.73 4.85 18.20
N ARG A 393 -6.90 4.39 19.13
CA ARG A 393 -5.74 3.55 18.80
C ARG A 393 -6.15 2.20 18.25
N SER A 394 -7.15 1.58 18.86
CA SER A 394 -7.73 0.33 18.36
C SER A 394 -8.31 0.47 16.96
N TYR A 395 -8.92 1.61 16.64
CA TYR A 395 -9.38 1.92 15.28
C TYR A 395 -8.21 2.04 14.30
N ILE A 396 -7.19 2.83 14.65
CA ILE A 396 -5.98 3.02 13.83
C ILE A 396 -5.29 1.69 13.54
N THR A 397 -5.11 0.83 14.54
CA THR A 397 -4.47 -0.48 14.38
C THR A 397 -5.46 -1.59 13.98
N GLY A 398 -6.74 -1.25 13.79
CA GLY A 398 -7.80 -2.19 13.45
C GLY A 398 -7.96 -2.35 11.93
N PRO A 399 -8.75 -3.33 11.48
CA PRO A 399 -8.88 -3.66 10.05
C PRO A 399 -9.55 -2.56 9.22
N ILE A 400 -10.26 -1.64 9.88
CA ILE A 400 -10.95 -0.52 9.21
C ILE A 400 -9.93 0.53 8.75
N ALA A 401 -9.09 1.01 9.67
CA ALA A 401 -8.11 2.04 9.32
C ALA A 401 -6.80 1.43 8.80
N SER A 402 -6.50 0.16 9.10
CA SER A 402 -5.30 -0.57 8.61
C SER A 402 -4.02 0.27 8.69
N GLY A 403 -3.89 0.98 9.81
CA GLY A 403 -3.00 2.11 9.97
C GLY A 403 -1.79 1.84 10.86
N SER A 404 -0.97 2.86 11.06
CA SER A 404 0.23 2.78 11.90
C SER A 404 0.31 3.90 12.92
N ILE A 405 0.99 3.62 14.03
CA ILE A 405 1.29 4.55 15.11
C ILE A 405 2.81 4.60 15.25
N ILE A 406 3.39 5.76 14.95
CA ILE A 406 4.82 5.99 14.98
C ILE A 406 5.12 7.09 15.99
N THR A 407 6.04 6.87 16.90
CA THR A 407 6.55 7.92 17.79
C THR A 407 7.87 8.47 17.28
N SER A 408 8.15 9.73 17.57
CA SER A 408 9.45 10.37 17.32
C SER A 408 9.79 11.29 18.48
N GLY A 409 10.88 11.03 19.20
CA GLY A 409 11.24 11.76 20.43
C GLY A 409 10.32 11.51 21.63
N ALA A 410 9.27 10.70 21.46
CA ALA A 410 8.43 10.13 22.51
C ALA A 410 8.58 8.60 22.51
N THR A 411 8.36 7.96 23.67
CA THR A 411 8.48 6.50 23.82
C THR A 411 7.12 5.89 24.10
N ALA A 412 6.72 4.80 23.43
CA ALA A 412 5.50 4.10 23.82
C ALA A 412 5.78 3.06 24.91
N VAL A 413 4.94 3.05 25.94
CA VAL A 413 5.00 2.09 27.06
C VAL A 413 3.58 1.73 27.47
N GLY A 414 3.24 0.43 27.42
CA GLY A 414 1.99 -0.09 27.99
C GLY A 414 0.72 0.60 27.49
N GLY A 415 0.64 0.93 26.19
CA GLY A 415 -0.50 1.67 25.65
C GLY A 415 -0.55 3.12 26.15
N THR A 416 0.60 3.78 26.32
CA THR A 416 0.72 5.24 26.52
C THR A 416 1.96 5.75 25.80
N TYR A 417 2.03 7.04 25.53
CA TYR A 417 3.21 7.70 24.95
C TYR A 417 3.83 8.62 25.99
N VAL A 418 5.12 8.45 26.23
CA VAL A 418 5.93 9.17 27.21
C VAL A 418 6.76 10.23 26.49
N PHE A 419 6.47 11.49 26.77
CA PHE A 419 7.10 12.69 26.22
C PHE A 419 8.04 13.30 27.28
N PRO A 420 9.35 13.43 27.03
CA PRO A 420 10.26 14.10 27.97
C PRO A 420 9.97 15.60 28.07
N GLN A 421 10.21 16.19 29.25
CA GLN A 421 10.14 17.64 29.41
C GLN A 421 11.31 18.31 28.69
N ILE A 422 11.05 19.32 27.87
CA ILE A 422 12.05 19.93 26.96
C ILE A 422 12.46 21.35 27.33
N ALA A 423 11.72 21.99 28.22
CA ALA A 423 11.99 23.35 28.68
C ALA A 423 11.86 23.42 30.20
N GLU A 424 12.51 24.41 30.80
CA GLU A 424 12.24 24.75 32.20
C GLU A 424 10.77 25.12 32.36
N ALA A 425 10.15 24.64 33.43
CA ALA A 425 8.76 24.95 33.72
C ALA A 425 8.60 26.45 33.99
N SER A 426 7.69 27.11 33.26
CA SER A 426 7.37 28.52 33.49
C SER A 426 6.22 28.59 34.49
N LEU A 427 6.55 28.49 35.78
CA LEU A 427 5.56 28.47 36.87
C LEU A 427 5.75 29.63 37.83
N ALA A 428 4.64 30.32 38.14
CA ALA A 428 4.53 31.29 39.21
C ALA A 428 3.48 30.80 40.21
N ASN A 429 3.88 30.57 41.47
CA ASN A 429 3.00 30.04 42.53
C ASN A 429 2.26 28.74 42.14
N GLY A 430 2.90 27.89 41.34
CA GLY A 430 2.33 26.63 40.87
C GLY A 430 1.38 26.74 39.68
N LEU A 431 1.18 27.94 39.12
CA LEU A 431 0.40 28.20 37.91
C LEU A 431 1.34 28.51 36.74
N GLY A 432 0.96 28.12 35.52
CA GLY A 432 1.75 28.36 34.31
C GLY A 432 1.93 27.11 33.46
N THR A 433 2.97 27.08 32.62
CA THR A 433 3.09 26.09 31.54
C THR A 433 4.31 25.19 31.70
N VAL A 434 4.13 23.92 31.38
CA VAL A 434 5.19 22.91 31.27
C VAL A 434 5.15 22.29 29.88
N SER A 435 6.29 22.27 29.19
CA SER A 435 6.39 21.82 27.80
C SER A 435 7.13 20.49 27.70
N TYR A 436 6.51 19.55 26.98
CA TYR A 436 7.05 18.23 26.69
C TYR A 436 7.30 18.11 25.19
N GLY A 437 8.31 17.33 24.82
CA GLY A 437 8.76 17.18 23.44
C GLY A 437 8.51 15.79 22.88
N GLY A 438 8.54 15.71 21.56
CA GLY A 438 8.29 14.48 20.82
C GLY A 438 6.90 14.49 20.17
N SER A 439 6.63 13.45 19.39
CA SER A 439 5.39 13.33 18.63
C SER A 439 4.94 11.89 18.48
N VAL A 440 3.66 11.72 18.23
CA VAL A 440 3.00 10.49 17.81
C VAL A 440 2.27 10.78 16.50
N ARG A 441 2.54 10.01 15.46
CA ARG A 441 1.87 10.07 14.17
C ARG A 441 0.95 8.86 14.06
N PHE A 442 -0.31 9.11 13.74
CA PHE A 442 -1.33 8.11 13.46
C PHE A 442 -1.60 8.16 11.96
N THR A 443 -1.33 7.08 11.23
CA THR A 443 -1.75 6.91 9.84
C THR A 443 -2.86 5.87 9.75
N GLY A 444 -3.69 5.93 8.71
CA GLY A 444 -4.74 4.94 8.42
C GLY A 444 -5.38 5.21 7.06
N HIS A 445 -6.25 4.31 6.59
CA HIS A 445 -6.91 4.37 5.28
C HIS A 445 -5.92 4.60 4.14
N HIS A 446 -4.86 3.80 4.10
CA HIS A 446 -3.80 3.89 3.08
C HIS A 446 -3.16 5.28 2.94
N GLY A 447 -3.21 6.12 4.00
CA GLY A 447 -2.59 7.44 4.05
C GLY A 447 -3.58 8.61 4.09
N GLU A 448 -4.87 8.38 3.84
CA GLU A 448 -5.90 9.43 3.91
C GLU A 448 -6.05 10.01 5.33
N LEU A 449 -5.91 9.15 6.34
CA LEU A 449 -5.80 9.57 7.73
C LEU A 449 -4.32 9.72 8.05
N ASP A 450 -3.90 10.95 8.33
CA ASP A 450 -2.57 11.26 8.86
C ASP A 450 -2.64 12.39 9.89
N LEU A 451 -2.51 12.01 11.16
CA LEU A 451 -2.53 12.93 12.29
C LEU A 451 -1.25 12.82 13.10
N ARG A 452 -0.48 13.90 13.16
CA ARG A 452 0.67 14.05 14.03
C ARG A 452 0.31 14.90 15.24
N PHE A 453 0.35 14.28 16.42
CA PHE A 453 0.24 14.94 17.70
C PHE A 453 1.63 15.15 18.26
N ALA A 454 2.03 16.40 18.45
CA ALA A 454 3.38 16.77 18.85
C ALA A 454 3.40 17.74 20.02
N ASN A 455 4.52 17.72 20.74
CA ASN A 455 4.92 18.71 21.73
C ASN A 455 3.82 19.09 22.73
N PRO A 456 3.28 18.13 23.50
CA PRO A 456 2.22 18.42 24.44
C PRO A 456 2.68 19.44 25.48
N GLN A 457 1.80 20.37 25.84
CA GLN A 457 2.04 21.35 26.90
C GLN A 457 0.90 21.32 27.90
N VAL A 458 1.24 21.26 29.18
CA VAL A 458 0.25 21.37 30.26
C VAL A 458 0.29 22.79 30.79
N ARG A 459 -0.84 23.50 30.67
CA ARG A 459 -1.07 24.77 31.36
C ARG A 459 -1.87 24.52 32.62
N ILE A 460 -1.29 24.84 33.78
CA ILE A 460 -1.95 24.76 35.09
C ILE A 460 -2.67 26.09 35.31
N ASP A 461 -4.00 26.06 35.23
CA ASP A 461 -4.86 27.23 35.34
C ASP A 461 -5.25 27.52 36.80
N SER A 462 -5.39 26.46 37.61
CA SER A 462 -5.66 26.54 39.05
C SER A 462 -5.18 25.27 39.77
N ALA A 463 -5.36 25.20 41.09
CA ALA A 463 -5.10 23.99 41.87
C ALA A 463 -5.93 22.77 41.40
N THR A 464 -7.07 23.01 40.76
CA THR A 464 -8.02 21.94 40.38
C THR A 464 -8.23 21.79 38.88
N SER A 465 -7.72 22.72 38.06
CA SER A 465 -7.96 22.75 36.61
C SER A 465 -6.70 23.07 35.82
N GLY A 466 -6.59 22.45 34.64
CA GLY A 466 -5.58 22.78 33.66
C GLY A 466 -6.08 22.52 32.24
N THR A 467 -5.24 22.85 31.27
CA THR A 467 -5.50 22.63 29.84
C THR A 467 -4.31 21.89 29.24
N LEU A 468 -4.58 20.81 28.51
CA LEU A 468 -3.59 20.13 27.67
C LEU A 468 -3.63 20.75 26.28
N TYR A 469 -2.52 21.36 25.88
CA TYR A 469 -2.29 21.80 24.50
C TYR A 469 -1.48 20.76 23.75
N VAL A 470 -1.81 20.55 22.47
CA VAL A 470 -1.10 19.63 21.58
C VAL A 470 -0.94 20.30 20.22
N THR A 471 0.23 20.19 19.61
CA THR A 471 0.41 20.59 18.22
C THR A 471 -0.10 19.47 17.32
N VAL A 472 -1.22 19.72 16.64
CA VAL A 472 -1.85 18.80 15.68
C VAL A 472 -1.50 19.27 14.26
N ASN A 473 -0.76 18.45 13.51
CA ASN A 473 -0.32 18.77 12.13
C ASN A 473 0.27 20.18 11.99
N GLY A 474 1.08 20.61 12.97
CA GLY A 474 1.74 21.91 12.97
C GLY A 474 0.98 23.04 13.67
N SER A 475 -0.31 22.87 14.01
CA SER A 475 -1.11 23.88 14.71
C SER A 475 -1.32 23.54 16.19
N THR A 476 -1.03 24.46 17.11
CA THR A 476 -1.28 24.25 18.55
C THR A 476 -2.76 24.36 18.88
N VAL A 477 -3.33 23.29 19.45
CA VAL A 477 -4.74 23.16 19.79
C VAL A 477 -4.88 23.06 21.31
N ALA A 478 -5.83 23.79 21.91
CA ALA A 478 -6.29 23.53 23.27
C ALA A 478 -7.05 22.21 23.30
N PHE A 479 -6.34 21.10 23.40
CA PHE A 479 -6.83 19.78 23.04
C PHE A 479 -7.80 19.19 24.07
N ALA A 480 -7.46 19.30 25.36
CA ALA A 480 -8.29 18.74 26.44
C ALA A 480 -8.31 19.60 27.70
N ASN A 481 -9.43 19.58 28.41
CA ASN A 481 -9.54 20.08 29.78
C ASN A 481 -9.03 19.02 30.76
N LEU A 482 -8.24 19.44 31.75
CA LEU A 482 -7.64 18.57 32.76
C LEU A 482 -8.22 18.83 34.16
N ALA A 483 -8.74 17.79 34.80
CA ALA A 483 -9.26 17.86 36.16
C ALA A 483 -8.17 17.57 37.20
N LEU A 484 -7.26 18.53 37.44
CA LEU A 484 -6.11 18.38 38.34
C LEU A 484 -6.52 18.05 39.79
N GLY A 485 -7.69 18.50 40.23
CA GLY A 485 -8.21 18.24 41.58
C GLY A 485 -8.53 16.76 41.84
N SER A 486 -8.69 15.98 40.77
CA SER A 486 -8.95 14.53 40.84
C SER A 486 -7.69 13.68 40.67
N ALA A 487 -6.52 14.30 40.49
CA ALA A 487 -5.26 13.62 40.29
C ALA A 487 -4.57 13.27 41.62
N THR A 488 -3.79 12.19 41.65
CA THR A 488 -2.87 11.93 42.76
C THR A 488 -1.64 12.82 42.58
N ARG A 489 -1.49 13.83 43.44
CA ARG A 489 -0.35 14.75 43.42
C ARG A 489 0.71 14.34 44.44
N THR A 490 1.93 14.08 43.99
CA THR A 490 3.09 13.80 44.84
C THR A 490 4.22 14.79 44.60
N VAL A 491 4.97 15.11 45.67
CA VAL A 491 6.20 15.92 45.60
C VAL A 491 7.34 15.02 46.04
N ALA A 492 8.32 14.81 45.16
CA ALA A 492 9.49 14.00 45.45
C ALA A 492 10.51 14.79 46.28
N THR A 493 11.46 14.06 46.88
CA THR A 493 12.53 14.64 47.71
C THR A 493 13.48 15.55 46.93
N ASP A 494 13.55 15.37 45.60
CA ASP A 494 14.31 16.23 44.68
C ASP A 494 13.55 17.49 44.26
N GLY A 495 12.30 17.66 44.72
CA GLY A 495 11.43 18.80 44.40
C GLY A 495 10.56 18.63 43.15
N SER A 496 10.70 17.54 42.40
CA SER A 496 9.82 17.26 41.26
C SER A 496 8.38 16.98 41.71
N VAL A 497 7.41 17.41 40.91
CA VAL A 497 5.97 17.31 41.23
C VAL A 497 5.27 16.45 40.19
N ARG A 498 4.65 15.36 40.61
CA ARG A 498 3.91 14.44 39.73
C ARG A 498 2.41 14.55 39.97
N TYR A 499 1.65 14.62 38.88
CA TYR A 499 0.20 14.47 38.82
C TYR A 499 -0.11 13.17 38.08
N ALA A 500 -0.60 12.16 38.80
CA ALA A 500 -0.92 10.86 38.22
C ALA A 500 -2.42 10.70 37.98
N GLY A 501 -2.77 10.15 36.81
CA GLY A 501 -4.12 9.76 36.46
C GLY A 501 -5.10 10.92 36.31
N VAL A 502 -4.64 12.08 35.83
CA VAL A 502 -5.48 13.27 35.65
C VAL A 502 -6.57 13.00 34.62
N PRO A 503 -7.86 13.06 34.97
CA PRO A 503 -8.94 12.90 34.00
C PRO A 503 -8.89 14.02 32.94
N ALA A 504 -9.02 13.62 31.67
CA ALA A 504 -8.99 14.53 30.52
C ALA A 504 -10.29 14.43 29.72
N THR A 505 -10.85 15.58 29.34
CA THR A 505 -12.04 15.67 28.48
C THR A 505 -11.77 16.54 27.26
N LEU A 506 -12.23 16.10 26.10
CA LEU A 506 -11.96 16.76 24.82
C LEU A 506 -12.61 18.15 24.78
N THR A 507 -11.91 19.16 24.29
CA THR A 507 -12.52 20.48 24.03
C THR A 507 -13.22 20.50 22.67
N ALA A 508 -13.93 21.58 22.35
CA ALA A 508 -14.43 21.80 20.99
C ALA A 508 -13.30 21.86 19.94
N ALA A 509 -12.17 22.48 20.28
CA ALA A 509 -11.01 22.55 19.38
C ALA A 509 -10.34 21.17 19.21
N GLY A 510 -10.28 20.38 20.28
CA GLY A 510 -9.82 18.99 20.23
C GLY A 510 -10.76 18.09 19.41
N SER A 511 -12.07 18.31 19.47
CA SER A 511 -13.06 17.61 18.62
C SER A 511 -12.79 17.82 17.13
N THR A 512 -12.49 19.05 16.73
CA THR A 512 -12.10 19.37 15.34
C THR A 512 -10.82 18.66 14.92
N ALA A 513 -9.85 18.46 15.82
CA ALA A 513 -8.64 17.69 15.53
C ALA A 513 -8.93 16.21 15.19
N PHE A 514 -10.07 15.67 15.64
CA PHE A 514 -10.61 14.37 15.23
C PHE A 514 -11.68 14.49 14.15
N ARG A 515 -11.70 15.57 13.35
CA ARG A 515 -12.72 15.83 12.30
C ARG A 515 -14.18 15.72 12.79
N GLY A 516 -14.42 15.93 14.08
CA GLY A 516 -15.75 15.83 14.69
C GLY A 516 -16.22 14.41 15.04
N TYR A 517 -15.41 13.36 14.82
CA TYR A 517 -15.77 11.98 15.18
C TYR A 517 -15.93 11.75 16.69
N TYR A 518 -15.29 12.59 17.51
CA TYR A 518 -15.48 12.64 18.96
C TYR A 518 -16.04 14.00 19.36
N ALA A 519 -17.04 14.01 20.23
CA ALA A 519 -17.71 15.24 20.65
C ALA A 519 -16.91 15.99 21.73
N ALA A 520 -17.10 17.30 21.80
CA ALA A 520 -16.61 18.08 22.93
C ALA A 520 -17.20 17.53 24.24
N GLY A 521 -16.36 17.32 25.24
CA GLY A 521 -16.71 16.69 26.52
C GLY A 521 -16.44 15.19 26.57
N ASP A 522 -16.15 14.54 25.44
CA ASP A 522 -15.80 13.12 25.44
C ASP A 522 -14.58 12.83 26.31
N ALA A 523 -14.65 11.75 27.09
CA ALA A 523 -13.54 11.30 27.91
C ALA A 523 -12.38 10.80 27.05
N LEU A 524 -11.17 11.24 27.39
CA LEU A 524 -9.90 10.79 26.83
C LEU A 524 -9.19 9.88 27.85
N ASP A 525 -8.11 9.24 27.41
CA ASP A 525 -7.25 8.50 28.35
C ASP A 525 -6.67 9.48 29.39
N PRO A 526 -6.62 9.12 30.69
CA PRO A 526 -6.05 9.97 31.72
C PRO A 526 -4.60 10.37 31.43
N VAL A 527 -4.23 11.60 31.78
CA VAL A 527 -2.89 12.15 31.60
C VAL A 527 -2.11 11.99 32.89
N THR A 528 -0.86 11.55 32.81
CA THR A 528 0.07 11.57 33.95
C THR A 528 1.28 12.41 33.60
N PHE A 529 1.59 13.44 34.36
CA PHE A 529 2.73 14.30 34.07
C PHE A 529 3.54 14.65 35.32
N THR A 530 4.84 14.80 35.13
CA THR A 530 5.81 15.23 36.14
C THR A 530 6.40 16.57 35.70
N VAL A 531 6.37 17.55 36.59
CA VAL A 531 7.11 18.80 36.51
C VAL A 531 8.45 18.56 37.20
N GLY A 532 9.53 18.52 36.42
CA GLY A 532 10.87 18.24 36.89
C GLY A 532 11.91 19.06 36.12
N ALA A 533 13.16 18.59 36.10
CA ALA A 533 14.20 19.18 35.26
C ALA A 533 13.94 18.86 33.78
N LYS A 534 14.38 19.76 32.88
CA LYS A 534 14.41 19.45 31.44
C LYS A 534 15.29 18.22 31.17
N GLY A 535 14.78 17.27 30.39
CA GLY A 535 15.51 16.08 29.98
C GLY A 535 16.24 16.28 28.64
N ALA A 536 17.34 15.56 28.42
CA ALA A 536 17.94 15.45 27.10
C ALA A 536 17.03 14.59 26.21
N VAL A 537 16.56 15.15 25.08
CA VAL A 537 15.73 14.41 24.12
C VAL A 537 16.63 13.52 23.27
N THR A 538 16.57 12.20 23.46
CA THR A 538 17.19 11.27 22.51
C THR A 538 16.25 11.13 21.31
N ALA A 539 16.63 11.72 20.17
CA ALA A 539 15.86 11.65 18.93
C ALA A 539 15.94 10.22 18.36
N GLY A 540 14.92 9.41 18.64
CA GLY A 540 14.64 8.15 17.98
C GLY A 540 13.20 8.14 17.48
N THR A 541 13.01 7.66 16.26
CA THR A 541 11.69 7.35 15.69
C THR A 541 11.45 5.86 15.86
N ALA A 542 10.31 5.47 16.40
CA ALA A 542 9.96 4.07 16.64
C ALA A 542 8.52 3.81 16.18
N THR A 543 8.30 2.80 15.35
CA THR A 543 6.97 2.24 15.11
C THR A 543 6.57 1.46 16.35
N VAL A 544 5.47 1.85 16.98
CA VAL A 544 5.08 1.36 18.31
C VAL A 544 3.77 0.59 18.33
N ALA A 545 2.96 0.76 17.30
CA ALA A 545 1.92 -0.19 16.94
C ALA A 545 1.59 0.00 15.46
N SER A 546 1.37 -1.08 14.75
CA SER A 546 0.80 -1.07 13.41
C SER A 546 -0.34 -2.07 13.42
N ALA A 547 -1.40 -1.82 12.65
CA ALA A 547 -2.21 -2.95 12.17
C ALA A 547 -1.25 -4.00 11.58
N PRO A 548 -1.54 -5.31 11.65
CA PRO A 548 -0.75 -6.28 10.89
C PRO A 548 -0.78 -5.83 9.43
N ILE A 549 0.32 -5.21 8.98
CA ILE A 549 0.40 -4.63 7.65
C ILE A 549 0.69 -5.80 6.74
N ARG A 550 -0.27 -6.12 5.89
CA ARG A 550 -0.06 -6.74 4.59
C ARG A 550 1.02 -5.93 3.89
N GLY A 551 2.27 -6.36 4.02
CA GLY A 551 3.40 -5.69 3.40
C GLY A 551 3.21 -5.67 1.89
N SER A 552 3.54 -4.55 1.25
CA SER A 552 3.95 -4.61 -0.14
C SER A 552 5.05 -5.65 -0.23
N ILE A 553 4.82 -6.73 -0.96
CA ILE A 553 5.80 -7.78 -1.14
C ILE A 553 7.02 -7.11 -1.79
N PRO A 554 8.23 -7.23 -1.21
CA PRO A 554 9.43 -6.71 -1.85
C PRO A 554 9.51 -7.22 -3.30
N ALA A 555 9.99 -6.39 -4.24
CA ALA A 555 10.14 -6.81 -5.63
C ALA A 555 11.20 -7.91 -5.81
N THR A 556 12.11 -8.06 -4.84
CA THR A 556 13.20 -9.05 -4.82
C THR A 556 13.19 -9.83 -3.51
N PRO A 557 13.61 -11.12 -3.50
CA PRO A 557 13.56 -11.95 -2.30
C PRO A 557 14.41 -11.35 -1.16
N PRO A 558 13.82 -11.09 0.03
CA PRO A 558 14.54 -10.48 1.15
C PRO A 558 15.54 -11.42 1.83
N ALA A 559 15.49 -12.72 1.52
CA ALA A 559 16.46 -13.74 1.95
C ALA A 559 16.45 -14.90 0.96
N THR A 560 17.61 -15.53 0.74
CA THR A 560 17.77 -16.73 -0.10
C THR A 560 18.15 -17.99 0.70
N GLU A 561 18.42 -17.84 2.00
CA GLU A 561 18.88 -18.91 2.89
C GLU A 561 18.14 -18.90 4.24
N GLY A 562 18.19 -20.02 4.95
CA GLY A 562 17.62 -20.18 6.30
C GLY A 562 16.23 -20.82 6.36
N LEU A 563 15.74 -21.41 5.26
CA LEU A 563 14.52 -22.21 5.20
C LEU A 563 14.88 -23.67 4.89
N ASP A 564 14.39 -24.61 5.69
CA ASP A 564 14.47 -26.04 5.44
C ASP A 564 13.23 -26.47 4.66
N VAL A 565 13.40 -27.02 3.46
CA VAL A 565 12.31 -27.43 2.56
C VAL A 565 12.40 -28.92 2.25
N THR A 566 11.28 -29.63 2.39
CA THR A 566 11.12 -31.07 2.12
C THR A 566 9.83 -31.32 1.33
N GLY A 567 9.66 -32.53 0.78
CA GLY A 567 8.49 -32.92 -0.02
C GLY A 567 8.77 -32.94 -1.52
N ASP A 568 7.73 -32.80 -2.32
CA ASP A 568 7.79 -32.90 -3.79
C ASP A 568 8.15 -31.51 -4.37
N ILE A 569 9.45 -31.27 -4.57
CA ILE A 569 9.99 -29.99 -5.06
C ILE A 569 9.91 -29.96 -6.60
N GLU A 570 8.68 -29.94 -7.10
CA GLU A 570 8.32 -29.85 -8.52
C GLU A 570 7.12 -28.91 -8.71
N PRO A 571 6.86 -28.37 -9.93
CA PRO A 571 5.70 -27.52 -10.18
C PRO A 571 4.40 -28.27 -9.82
N GLY A 572 3.55 -27.69 -8.97
CA GLY A 572 2.35 -28.36 -8.45
C GLY A 572 2.57 -29.30 -7.26
N GLY A 573 3.81 -29.65 -6.96
CA GLY A 573 4.19 -30.55 -5.87
C GLY A 573 3.89 -29.95 -4.50
N ARG A 574 3.54 -30.81 -3.53
CA ARG A 574 3.29 -30.41 -2.14
C ARG A 574 4.61 -30.42 -1.38
N ILE A 575 4.95 -29.30 -0.77
CA ILE A 575 6.14 -29.13 0.06
C ILE A 575 5.79 -28.83 1.50
N GLU A 576 6.72 -29.13 2.40
CA GLU A 576 6.78 -28.61 3.76
C GLU A 576 8.01 -27.73 3.89
N ALA A 577 7.85 -26.53 4.44
CA ALA A 577 8.92 -25.59 4.67
C ALA A 577 8.92 -25.14 6.13
N SER A 578 10.10 -25.01 6.73
CA SER A 578 10.22 -24.51 8.10
C SER A 578 11.45 -23.63 8.31
N ALA A 579 11.34 -22.67 9.23
CA ALA A 579 12.46 -21.84 9.64
C ALA A 579 12.32 -21.32 11.07
N SER A 580 13.46 -21.06 11.70
CA SER A 580 13.55 -20.55 13.06
C SER A 580 14.06 -19.11 13.14
N GLY A 581 13.82 -18.47 14.29
CA GLY A 581 14.28 -17.11 14.60
C GLY A 581 13.19 -16.03 14.47
N PHE A 582 11.94 -16.44 14.28
CA PHE A 582 10.77 -15.59 14.44
C PHE A 582 10.51 -15.30 15.93
N ARG A 583 9.67 -14.31 16.24
CA ARG A 583 9.26 -14.09 17.63
C ARG A 583 8.40 -15.28 18.10
N PRO A 584 8.47 -15.66 19.39
CA PRO A 584 7.59 -16.68 19.95
C PRO A 584 6.11 -16.37 19.70
N ASN A 585 5.35 -17.32 19.16
CA ASN A 585 3.93 -17.18 18.82
C ASN A 585 3.63 -16.07 17.79
N GLU A 586 4.59 -15.71 16.95
CA GLU A 586 4.39 -14.72 15.90
C GLU A 586 3.40 -15.21 14.85
N THR A 587 2.29 -14.49 14.67
CA THR A 587 1.29 -14.74 13.64
C THR A 587 1.48 -13.80 12.46
N GLY A 588 1.00 -14.18 11.27
CA GLY A 588 1.03 -13.30 10.10
C GLY A 588 2.35 -13.36 9.31
N ILE A 589 3.08 -14.47 9.44
CA ILE A 589 4.28 -14.73 8.64
C ILE A 589 3.82 -15.05 7.21
N LEU A 590 4.32 -14.28 6.25
CA LEU A 590 4.03 -14.51 4.83
C LEU A 590 4.93 -15.62 4.28
N VAL A 591 4.38 -16.46 3.43
CA VAL A 591 5.13 -17.38 2.58
C VAL A 591 5.06 -16.85 1.16
N VAL A 592 6.19 -16.52 0.56
CA VAL A 592 6.23 -15.89 -0.77
C VAL A 592 7.25 -16.61 -1.64
N ILE A 593 6.87 -16.96 -2.86
CA ILE A 593 7.74 -17.50 -3.89
C ILE A 593 8.12 -16.39 -4.87
N TYR A 594 9.39 -16.31 -5.24
CA TYR A 594 9.95 -15.23 -6.05
C TYR A 594 10.39 -15.73 -7.43
N SER A 595 9.63 -15.29 -8.43
CA SER A 595 9.98 -15.07 -9.85
C SER A 595 9.46 -13.69 -10.26
N THR A 596 8.13 -13.56 -10.26
CA THR A 596 7.36 -12.38 -9.83
C THR A 596 6.89 -12.68 -8.40
N PRO A 597 6.83 -11.72 -7.46
CA PRO A 597 6.51 -12.05 -6.07
C PRO A 597 5.07 -12.55 -5.90
N THR A 598 4.88 -13.82 -5.57
CA THR A 598 3.57 -14.45 -5.36
C THR A 598 3.42 -14.96 -3.93
N VAL A 599 2.33 -14.60 -3.24
CA VAL A 599 2.06 -15.03 -1.87
C VAL A 599 1.38 -16.39 -1.85
N LEU A 600 1.99 -17.36 -1.18
CA LEU A 600 1.47 -18.71 -1.01
C LEU A 600 0.73 -18.90 0.32
N ALA A 601 1.03 -18.09 1.33
CA ALA A 601 0.27 -18.02 2.59
C ALA A 601 0.54 -16.70 3.32
N GLN A 602 -0.42 -16.24 4.12
CA GLN A 602 -0.34 -14.95 4.81
C GLN A 602 -0.34 -15.01 6.34
N ASN A 603 -0.70 -16.17 6.90
CA ASN A 603 -0.99 -16.32 8.33
C ASN A 603 -0.24 -17.48 8.97
N VAL A 604 0.97 -17.77 8.51
CA VAL A 604 1.81 -18.76 9.18
C VAL A 604 2.12 -18.24 10.58
N THR A 605 2.01 -19.15 11.56
CA THR A 605 2.23 -18.85 12.97
C THR A 605 3.47 -19.60 13.44
N ALA A 606 4.45 -18.88 13.97
CA ALA A 606 5.58 -19.47 14.65
C ALA A 606 5.16 -20.06 16.00
N ASP A 607 5.76 -21.16 16.41
CA ASP A 607 5.53 -21.77 17.71
C ASP A 607 6.13 -20.94 18.87
N ALA A 608 6.04 -21.46 20.10
CA ALA A 608 6.61 -20.82 21.28
C ALA A 608 8.14 -20.71 21.26
N ASN A 609 8.82 -21.44 20.37
CA ASN A 609 10.27 -21.38 20.17
C ASN A 609 10.66 -20.48 18.99
N GLY A 610 9.69 -19.85 18.31
CA GLY A 610 9.95 -19.01 17.14
C GLY A 610 10.23 -19.82 15.87
N VAL A 611 9.72 -21.06 15.78
CA VAL A 611 9.79 -21.91 14.59
C VAL A 611 8.48 -21.81 13.83
N ALA A 612 8.54 -21.33 12.60
CA ALA A 612 7.41 -21.28 11.68
C ALA A 612 7.47 -22.48 10.73
N THR A 613 6.32 -23.12 10.50
CA THR A 613 6.18 -24.25 9.56
C THR A 613 4.98 -24.00 8.65
N TRP A 614 5.13 -24.29 7.37
CA TRP A 614 4.07 -24.21 6.37
C TRP A 614 4.11 -25.45 5.48
N ALA A 615 2.94 -25.96 5.12
CA ALA A 615 2.79 -27.05 4.17
C ALA A 615 1.78 -26.64 3.09
N GLY A 616 2.19 -26.63 1.83
CA GLY A 616 1.35 -26.20 0.73
C GLY A 616 1.88 -26.65 -0.63
N LYS A 617 1.10 -26.41 -1.68
CA LYS A 617 1.51 -26.75 -3.06
C LYS A 617 2.28 -25.58 -3.68
N LEU A 618 3.31 -25.88 -4.46
CA LEU A 618 3.96 -24.91 -5.33
C LEU A 618 3.07 -24.61 -6.55
N PRO A 619 3.08 -23.40 -7.12
CA PRO A 619 2.34 -23.11 -8.35
C PRO A 619 2.75 -24.03 -9.50
N LYS A 620 1.79 -24.55 -10.28
CA LYS A 620 2.02 -25.50 -11.37
C LYS A 620 2.80 -24.91 -12.55
N GLY A 621 2.72 -23.59 -12.77
CA GLY A 621 3.49 -22.89 -13.81
C GLY A 621 4.92 -22.52 -13.40
N LEU A 622 5.35 -22.81 -12.17
CA LEU A 622 6.64 -22.37 -11.64
C LEU A 622 7.77 -23.25 -12.20
N THR A 623 8.49 -22.80 -13.23
CA THR A 623 9.63 -23.55 -13.83
C THR A 623 10.95 -22.79 -13.71
N GLY A 624 12.08 -23.48 -13.54
CA GLY A 624 13.39 -22.86 -13.38
C GLY A 624 13.75 -22.55 -11.92
N THR A 625 14.60 -21.54 -11.71
CA THR A 625 15.11 -21.19 -10.37
C THR A 625 14.25 -20.13 -9.71
N HIS A 626 13.75 -20.42 -8.51
CA HIS A 626 12.88 -19.56 -7.72
C HIS A 626 13.41 -19.41 -6.30
N THR A 627 12.96 -18.40 -5.56
CA THR A 627 13.28 -18.28 -4.12
C THR A 627 12.01 -18.31 -3.29
N LEU A 628 11.84 -19.32 -2.43
CA LEU A 628 10.77 -19.37 -1.44
C LEU A 628 11.23 -18.62 -0.19
N THR A 629 10.36 -17.82 0.42
CA THR A 629 10.67 -17.06 1.64
C THR A 629 9.58 -17.13 2.68
N PHE A 630 9.97 -17.08 3.97
CA PHE A 630 9.11 -16.73 5.08
C PHE A 630 9.44 -15.31 5.54
N GLN A 631 8.44 -14.43 5.63
CA GLN A 631 8.62 -13.01 5.95
C GLN A 631 7.76 -12.63 7.17
N GLY A 632 8.42 -12.35 8.28
CA GLY A 632 7.82 -11.87 9.53
C GLY A 632 8.80 -10.95 10.25
N SER A 633 9.02 -11.13 11.55
CA SER A 633 10.02 -10.38 12.32
C SER A 633 11.46 -10.58 11.83
N VAL A 634 11.68 -11.64 11.06
CA VAL A 634 12.89 -11.92 10.27
C VAL A 634 12.47 -12.44 8.88
N ALA A 635 13.37 -12.34 7.90
CA ALA A 635 13.23 -13.01 6.61
C ALA A 635 14.10 -14.27 6.56
N ARG A 636 13.57 -15.33 5.97
CA ARG A 636 14.24 -16.62 5.73
C ARG A 636 13.90 -17.08 4.33
N GLY A 637 14.81 -17.74 3.63
CA GLY A 637 14.52 -18.24 2.29
C GLY A 637 15.23 -19.53 1.91
N ALA A 638 14.83 -20.09 0.78
CA ALA A 638 15.50 -21.19 0.12
C ALA A 638 15.37 -21.02 -1.40
N VAL A 639 16.46 -21.28 -2.13
CA VAL A 639 16.43 -21.36 -3.58
C VAL A 639 15.89 -22.73 -3.99
N LEU A 640 14.82 -22.73 -4.78
CA LEU A 640 14.21 -23.93 -5.36
C LEU A 640 14.59 -24.00 -6.82
N ASN A 641 15.14 -25.14 -7.26
CA ASN A 641 15.31 -25.45 -8.67
C ASN A 641 14.21 -26.42 -9.06
N LEU A 642 13.22 -25.92 -9.79
CA LEU A 642 12.15 -26.73 -10.33
C LEU A 642 12.54 -27.08 -11.75
N ASP A 643 12.89 -28.34 -11.97
CA ASP A 643 13.00 -28.86 -13.33
C ASP A 643 11.66 -28.60 -14.02
N ALA A 644 11.71 -28.18 -15.28
CA ALA A 644 10.51 -28.11 -16.10
C ALA A 644 9.94 -29.53 -16.15
N VAL A 645 8.98 -29.82 -15.28
CA VAL A 645 8.19 -31.02 -15.43
C VAL A 645 7.53 -30.87 -16.77
N THR A 646 7.68 -31.92 -17.56
CA THR A 646 6.93 -32.28 -18.73
C THR A 646 5.41 -32.35 -18.44
N ALA A 647 4.82 -31.28 -17.90
CA ALA A 647 3.37 -31.13 -17.68
C ALA A 647 2.63 -30.80 -18.99
N LEU A 648 3.36 -30.41 -20.05
CA LEU A 648 2.88 -30.46 -21.43
C LEU A 648 3.10 -31.83 -22.11
N ALA A 649 3.70 -32.82 -21.44
CA ALA A 649 3.86 -34.16 -22.03
C ALA A 649 2.66 -35.10 -21.77
N ALA A 650 1.60 -34.63 -21.11
CA ALA A 650 0.40 -35.43 -20.81
C ALA A 650 -0.88 -34.98 -21.56
N LEU A 651 -0.96 -33.72 -22.04
CA LEU A 651 -2.11 -33.24 -22.82
C LEU A 651 -1.91 -33.57 -24.31
N GLN A 652 -2.17 -34.82 -24.67
CA GLN A 652 -1.93 -35.34 -26.03
C GLN A 652 -3.04 -34.98 -27.01
N CYS A 653 -4.18 -34.51 -26.52
CA CYS A 653 -5.33 -34.12 -27.34
C CYS A 653 -5.28 -32.64 -27.64
N THR A 654 -5.43 -32.29 -28.91
CA THR A 654 -5.71 -30.90 -29.29
C THR A 654 -7.19 -30.62 -29.02
N VAL A 655 -7.49 -29.43 -28.52
CA VAL A 655 -8.85 -28.88 -28.49
C VAL A 655 -8.94 -27.80 -29.56
N GLU A 656 -9.67 -28.08 -30.63
CA GLU A 656 -9.82 -27.17 -31.77
C GLU A 656 -10.99 -26.18 -31.61
N ASP A 657 -11.96 -26.52 -30.75
CA ASP A 657 -13.08 -25.65 -30.40
C ASP A 657 -13.54 -25.89 -28.97
N ALA A 658 -13.94 -24.83 -28.30
CA ALA A 658 -14.46 -24.87 -26.94
C ALA A 658 -15.40 -23.70 -26.68
N THR A 659 -16.31 -23.90 -25.74
CA THR A 659 -17.26 -22.92 -25.25
C THR A 659 -17.12 -22.75 -23.74
N LEU A 660 -17.10 -21.49 -23.28
CA LEU A 660 -17.18 -21.11 -21.88
C LEU A 660 -18.47 -20.32 -21.65
N VAL A 661 -19.29 -20.77 -20.70
CA VAL A 661 -20.49 -20.05 -20.26
C VAL A 661 -20.29 -19.63 -18.80
N TRP A 662 -20.35 -18.33 -18.54
CA TRP A 662 -20.15 -17.77 -17.21
C TRP A 662 -20.91 -16.47 -17.01
N GLY A 663 -21.62 -16.34 -15.90
CA GLY A 663 -22.34 -15.12 -15.57
C GLY A 663 -21.43 -13.97 -15.11
N PHE A 664 -20.20 -14.23 -14.67
CA PHE A 664 -19.43 -13.37 -13.76
C PHE A 664 -19.92 -13.46 -12.30
N LYS A 665 -20.90 -12.65 -11.91
CA LYS A 665 -21.54 -12.65 -10.57
C LYS A 665 -22.88 -11.92 -10.61
N GLU A 666 -23.96 -12.61 -10.24
CA GLU A 666 -25.33 -12.05 -10.30
C GLU A 666 -25.47 -10.74 -9.53
N SER A 667 -24.95 -10.68 -8.30
CA SER A 667 -25.04 -9.46 -7.49
C SER A 667 -24.26 -8.28 -8.08
N PHE A 668 -23.21 -8.55 -8.86
CA PHE A 668 -22.45 -7.51 -9.54
C PHE A 668 -23.20 -6.98 -10.76
N ARG A 669 -23.75 -7.87 -11.60
CA ARG A 669 -24.60 -7.45 -12.73
C ARG A 669 -25.81 -6.64 -12.25
N ALA A 670 -26.50 -7.11 -11.21
CA ALA A 670 -27.62 -6.38 -10.60
C ALA A 670 -27.22 -5.01 -10.03
N TYR A 671 -25.99 -4.89 -9.53
CA TYR A 671 -25.44 -3.62 -9.07
C TYR A 671 -25.15 -2.65 -10.23
N ILE A 672 -24.54 -3.15 -11.33
CA ILE A 672 -24.24 -2.36 -12.53
C ILE A 672 -25.52 -1.85 -13.18
N ASP A 673 -26.51 -2.71 -13.40
CA ASP A 673 -27.83 -2.37 -13.98
C ASP A 673 -28.71 -1.54 -12.99
N GLY A 674 -28.34 -1.54 -11.71
CA GLY A 674 -29.09 -0.86 -10.66
C GLY A 674 -28.92 0.66 -10.63
N SER A 675 -29.82 1.34 -9.93
CA SER A 675 -29.84 2.81 -9.77
C SER A 675 -28.64 3.41 -9.02
N ILE A 676 -27.73 2.58 -8.50
CA ILE A 676 -26.54 3.02 -7.77
C ILE A 676 -25.40 3.25 -8.76
N ALA A 677 -24.99 2.20 -9.48
CA ALA A 677 -23.96 2.34 -10.50
C ALA A 677 -24.48 3.09 -11.73
N ASN A 678 -25.76 2.89 -12.10
CA ASN A 678 -26.33 3.39 -13.36
C ASN A 678 -25.38 3.09 -14.54
N GLY A 679 -24.92 1.85 -14.59
CA GLY A 679 -23.89 1.38 -15.48
C GLY A 679 -24.42 0.48 -16.57
N GLU A 680 -23.50 -0.08 -17.35
CA GLU A 680 -23.78 -1.07 -18.38
C GLU A 680 -22.61 -2.04 -18.52
N TRP A 681 -22.83 -3.14 -19.24
CA TRP A 681 -21.75 -4.00 -19.72
C TRP A 681 -21.84 -4.19 -21.22
N THR A 682 -20.68 -4.31 -21.85
CA THR A 682 -20.52 -4.60 -23.27
C THR A 682 -19.57 -5.77 -23.46
N THR A 683 -19.81 -6.61 -24.47
CA THR A 683 -18.85 -7.64 -24.86
C THR A 683 -17.69 -7.02 -25.64
N VAL A 684 -16.51 -7.60 -25.49
CA VAL A 684 -15.28 -7.22 -26.19
C VAL A 684 -14.87 -8.40 -27.08
N GLY A 685 -14.71 -8.15 -28.37
CA GLY A 685 -14.43 -9.19 -29.38
C GLY A 685 -15.69 -9.80 -29.99
N ASP A 686 -15.52 -10.49 -31.11
CA ASP A 686 -16.62 -11.06 -31.91
C ASP A 686 -17.11 -12.42 -31.37
N ASP A 687 -16.26 -13.12 -30.61
CA ASP A 687 -16.51 -14.47 -30.10
C ASP A 687 -17.15 -14.47 -28.70
N VAL A 688 -17.59 -13.30 -28.21
CA VAL A 688 -18.26 -13.15 -26.92
C VAL A 688 -19.66 -12.61 -27.11
N SER A 689 -20.65 -13.34 -26.59
CA SER A 689 -22.06 -12.97 -26.63
C SER A 689 -22.65 -12.92 -25.22
N TYR A 690 -23.76 -12.20 -25.07
CA TYR A 690 -24.51 -12.12 -23.81
C TYR A 690 -25.98 -12.44 -24.06
N GLU A 691 -26.49 -13.45 -23.35
CA GLU A 691 -27.91 -13.75 -23.24
C GLU A 691 -28.24 -13.89 -21.76
N THR A 692 -29.11 -13.00 -21.24
CA THR A 692 -29.35 -12.93 -19.80
C THR A 692 -29.69 -14.30 -19.20
N PRO A 693 -28.94 -14.76 -18.17
CA PRO A 693 -27.96 -14.00 -17.37
C PRO A 693 -26.47 -14.22 -17.74
N GLU A 694 -26.17 -14.94 -18.81
CA GLU A 694 -24.86 -15.54 -19.07
C GLU A 694 -24.09 -14.84 -20.18
N PHE A 695 -22.76 -14.76 -20.01
CA PHE A 695 -21.82 -14.49 -21.09
C PHE A 695 -21.32 -15.82 -21.66
N THR A 696 -21.21 -15.88 -22.98
CA THR A 696 -20.76 -17.07 -23.71
C THR A 696 -19.58 -16.70 -24.60
N TRP A 697 -18.44 -17.31 -24.34
CA TRP A 697 -17.26 -17.30 -25.21
C TRP A 697 -17.27 -18.56 -26.07
N VAL A 698 -16.98 -18.41 -27.37
CA VAL A 698 -16.82 -19.52 -28.32
C VAL A 698 -15.40 -19.49 -28.94
N GLY A 699 -15.03 -20.53 -29.68
CA GLY A 699 -13.73 -20.58 -30.37
C GLY A 699 -12.54 -20.72 -29.43
N GLY A 700 -12.77 -21.24 -28.21
CA GLY A 700 -11.69 -21.55 -27.29
C GLY A 700 -10.80 -22.66 -27.86
N THR A 701 -9.48 -22.55 -27.65
CA THR A 701 -8.53 -23.54 -28.15
C THR A 701 -7.55 -23.94 -27.06
N GLY A 702 -6.97 -25.13 -27.18
CA GLY A 702 -5.99 -25.57 -26.20
C GLY A 702 -5.69 -27.06 -26.27
N SER A 703 -5.51 -27.69 -25.12
CA SER A 703 -5.12 -29.10 -25.05
C SER A 703 -5.77 -29.83 -23.88
N SER A 704 -5.95 -31.15 -24.03
CA SER A 704 -6.54 -32.03 -23.03
C SER A 704 -5.79 -33.37 -22.98
N ASP A 705 -5.93 -34.12 -21.88
CA ASP A 705 -5.53 -35.53 -21.82
C ASP A 705 -6.63 -36.48 -22.35
N GLY A 706 -7.79 -35.93 -22.75
CA GLY A 706 -8.95 -36.68 -23.21
C GLY A 706 -9.84 -37.20 -22.08
N ALA A 707 -9.54 -36.87 -20.83
CA ALA A 707 -10.28 -37.28 -19.64
C ALA A 707 -10.57 -36.07 -18.74
N GLU A 708 -9.74 -35.81 -17.73
CA GLU A 708 -10.02 -34.85 -16.65
C GLU A 708 -9.13 -33.61 -16.72
N ALA A 709 -7.99 -33.66 -17.43
CA ALA A 709 -7.07 -32.52 -17.55
C ALA A 709 -7.33 -31.70 -18.81
N LEU A 710 -7.23 -30.38 -18.68
CA LEU A 710 -7.64 -29.40 -19.67
C LEU A 710 -6.86 -28.09 -19.52
N ASP A 711 -6.45 -27.48 -20.62
CA ASP A 711 -5.94 -26.12 -20.67
C ASP A 711 -6.55 -25.42 -21.89
N LEU A 712 -7.42 -24.44 -21.67
CA LEU A 712 -8.14 -23.72 -22.72
C LEU A 712 -7.94 -22.23 -22.61
N GLN A 713 -7.65 -21.59 -23.74
CA GLN A 713 -7.61 -20.14 -23.87
C GLN A 713 -8.77 -19.67 -24.74
N PHE A 714 -9.43 -18.61 -24.30
CA PHE A 714 -10.44 -17.88 -25.06
C PHE A 714 -9.95 -16.46 -25.34
N ALA A 715 -10.42 -15.86 -26.42
CA ALA A 715 -10.21 -14.45 -26.73
C ALA A 715 -11.45 -13.61 -26.38
N GLY A 716 -11.26 -12.31 -26.23
CA GLY A 716 -12.36 -11.38 -25.94
C GLY A 716 -12.75 -11.36 -24.46
N GLY A 717 -13.75 -10.54 -24.11
CA GLY A 717 -14.06 -10.26 -22.71
C GLY A 717 -15.35 -9.50 -22.47
N ILE A 718 -15.45 -8.95 -21.27
CA ILE A 718 -16.56 -8.15 -20.77
C ILE A 718 -16.01 -6.83 -20.24
N ARG A 719 -16.56 -5.72 -20.71
CA ARG A 719 -16.30 -4.40 -20.14
C ARG A 719 -17.50 -3.96 -19.32
N PHE A 720 -17.28 -3.69 -18.04
CA PHE A 720 -18.26 -3.12 -17.12
C PHE A 720 -17.99 -1.63 -16.95
N THR A 721 -19.02 -0.82 -17.08
CA THR A 721 -18.95 0.62 -16.77
C THR A 721 -20.00 1.00 -15.74
N GLY A 722 -19.74 2.04 -14.95
CA GLY A 722 -20.66 2.54 -13.93
C GLY A 722 -20.18 3.84 -13.30
N HIS A 723 -21.04 4.47 -12.50
CA HIS A 723 -20.74 5.72 -11.79
C HIS A 723 -20.33 6.88 -12.71
N GLY A 724 -20.89 6.95 -13.92
CA GLY A 724 -20.51 7.97 -14.91
C GLY A 724 -19.08 7.80 -15.43
N GLY A 725 -18.55 6.57 -15.45
CA GLY A 725 -17.23 6.23 -15.99
C GLY A 725 -16.12 6.13 -14.94
N ILE A 726 -16.43 6.28 -13.65
CA ILE A 726 -15.47 6.05 -12.56
C ILE A 726 -15.14 4.56 -12.43
N LEU A 727 -16.16 3.71 -12.55
CA LEU A 727 -15.97 2.27 -12.75
C LEU A 727 -15.93 2.05 -14.26
N ASP A 728 -14.82 1.54 -14.75
CA ASP A 728 -14.62 1.16 -16.15
C ASP A 728 -13.60 0.03 -16.20
N THR A 729 -14.05 -1.21 -15.96
CA THR A 729 -13.21 -2.39 -15.85
C THR A 729 -13.47 -3.35 -17.00
N THR A 730 -12.43 -3.77 -17.70
CA THR A 730 -12.50 -4.88 -18.67
C THR A 730 -11.90 -6.13 -18.04
N VAL A 731 -12.61 -7.25 -18.18
CA VAL A 731 -12.15 -8.61 -17.85
C VAL A 731 -12.13 -9.42 -19.14
N GLU A 732 -10.97 -9.86 -19.60
CA GLU A 732 -10.82 -10.47 -20.92
C GLU A 732 -9.83 -11.64 -20.95
N ASN A 733 -9.79 -12.31 -22.09
CA ASN A 733 -8.93 -13.45 -22.40
C ASN A 733 -8.99 -14.57 -21.33
N PRO A 734 -10.19 -15.11 -21.00
CA PRO A 734 -10.27 -16.12 -19.98
C PRO A 734 -9.52 -17.38 -20.39
N ARG A 735 -8.80 -17.96 -19.44
CA ARG A 735 -8.10 -19.24 -19.56
C ARG A 735 -8.55 -20.17 -18.46
N ILE A 736 -8.88 -21.40 -18.82
CA ILE A 736 -9.29 -22.46 -17.90
C ILE A 736 -8.18 -23.49 -17.84
N VAL A 737 -7.67 -23.76 -16.64
CA VAL A 737 -6.67 -24.81 -16.41
C VAL A 737 -7.23 -25.81 -15.41
N ILE A 738 -7.38 -27.06 -15.81
CA ILE A 738 -7.76 -28.20 -14.97
C ILE A 738 -6.63 -29.24 -15.04
N ASP A 739 -6.14 -29.65 -13.88
CA ASP A 739 -5.13 -30.70 -13.77
C ASP A 739 -5.31 -31.46 -12.45
N GLY A 740 -5.90 -32.66 -12.55
CA GLY A 740 -6.37 -33.46 -11.41
C GLY A 740 -7.37 -32.67 -10.56
N ASP A 741 -7.16 -32.67 -9.25
CA ASP A 741 -8.03 -31.95 -8.29
C ASP A 741 -7.86 -30.41 -8.29
N SER A 742 -7.10 -29.84 -9.24
CA SER A 742 -6.79 -28.41 -9.28
C SER A 742 -7.43 -27.78 -10.51
N ALA A 743 -8.26 -26.75 -10.32
CA ALA A 743 -8.87 -26.05 -11.43
C ALA A 743 -8.92 -24.52 -11.19
N LEU A 744 -8.54 -23.74 -12.21
CA LEU A 744 -8.40 -22.28 -12.15
C LEU A 744 -9.07 -21.60 -13.35
N LEU A 745 -9.69 -20.45 -13.07
CA LEU A 745 -10.07 -19.43 -14.04
C LEU A 745 -9.04 -18.31 -13.96
N ILE A 746 -8.33 -18.07 -15.06
CA ILE A 746 -7.33 -17.02 -15.21
C ILE A 746 -7.87 -15.98 -16.20
N VAL A 747 -7.67 -14.69 -15.96
CA VAL A 747 -8.14 -13.61 -16.84
C VAL A 747 -7.16 -12.43 -16.87
N ASP A 748 -7.25 -11.60 -17.89
CA ASP A 748 -6.63 -10.28 -17.91
C ASP A 748 -7.64 -9.23 -17.41
N ILE A 749 -7.18 -8.24 -16.63
CA ILE A 749 -8.00 -7.17 -16.06
C ILE A 749 -7.33 -5.82 -16.29
N HIS A 750 -8.05 -4.88 -16.90
CA HIS A 750 -7.56 -3.52 -17.08
C HIS A 750 -8.67 -2.46 -16.95
N GLY A 751 -8.27 -1.20 -16.75
CA GLY A 751 -9.16 -0.04 -16.64
C GLY A 751 -9.16 0.55 -15.23
N THR A 752 -10.33 0.72 -14.63
CA THR A 752 -10.53 1.30 -13.29
C THR A 752 -11.50 0.47 -12.46
N THR A 753 -11.20 0.25 -11.19
CA THR A 753 -12.04 -0.49 -10.23
C THR A 753 -13.29 0.32 -9.82
N GLN A 754 -14.14 -0.25 -8.97
CA GLN A 754 -15.30 0.46 -8.42
C GLN A 754 -14.94 1.77 -7.68
N SER A 755 -13.74 1.88 -7.10
CA SER A 755 -13.25 3.09 -6.42
C SER A 755 -12.59 4.10 -7.36
N GLY A 756 -12.48 3.79 -8.66
CA GLY A 756 -11.77 4.60 -9.64
C GLY A 756 -10.24 4.41 -9.62
N GLU A 757 -9.74 3.40 -8.91
CA GLU A 757 -8.32 3.05 -8.94
C GLU A 757 -7.96 2.35 -10.25
N ALA A 758 -6.85 2.74 -10.87
CA ALA A 758 -6.39 2.10 -12.10
C ALA A 758 -5.94 0.65 -11.83
N VAL A 759 -6.29 -0.25 -12.73
CA VAL A 759 -5.84 -1.65 -12.76
C VAL A 759 -5.37 -1.98 -14.17
N ASP A 760 -4.26 -2.72 -14.29
CA ASP A 760 -3.73 -3.26 -15.55
C ASP A 760 -2.86 -4.49 -15.20
N GLN A 761 -3.47 -5.67 -15.22
CA GLN A 761 -2.86 -6.94 -14.82
C GLN A 761 -3.27 -8.05 -15.78
N ALA A 762 -2.28 -8.80 -16.28
CA ALA A 762 -2.51 -9.97 -17.11
C ALA A 762 -2.32 -11.26 -16.31
N GLU A 763 -2.90 -12.36 -16.79
CA GLU A 763 -2.80 -13.70 -16.20
C GLU A 763 -3.16 -13.76 -14.70
N VAL A 764 -4.18 -12.99 -14.31
CA VAL A 764 -4.70 -13.02 -12.93
C VAL A 764 -5.42 -14.33 -12.71
N GLU A 765 -4.92 -15.19 -11.82
CA GLU A 765 -5.67 -16.33 -11.27
C GLU A 765 -6.91 -15.78 -10.56
N PHE A 766 -8.01 -15.62 -11.28
CA PHE A 766 -9.17 -14.86 -10.84
C PHE A 766 -10.10 -15.67 -9.96
N GLY A 767 -10.35 -16.93 -10.33
CA GLY A 767 -11.23 -17.83 -9.61
C GLY A 767 -10.63 -19.22 -9.43
N GLU A 768 -10.81 -19.81 -8.26
CA GLU A 768 -10.60 -21.24 -8.02
C GLU A 768 -11.90 -21.98 -8.34
N LEU A 769 -11.78 -23.04 -9.13
CA LEU A 769 -12.89 -23.87 -9.61
C LEU A 769 -12.96 -25.15 -8.77
N ASP A 770 -14.11 -25.42 -8.17
CA ASP A 770 -14.32 -26.60 -7.33
C ASP A 770 -14.86 -27.77 -8.17
N LEU A 771 -14.03 -28.78 -8.40
CA LEU A 771 -14.40 -30.00 -9.14
C LEU A 771 -14.81 -31.16 -8.23
N THR A 772 -14.86 -30.97 -6.91
CA THR A 772 -15.09 -32.06 -5.94
C THR A 772 -16.36 -32.86 -6.25
N ASP A 773 -17.41 -32.17 -6.67
CA ASP A 773 -18.71 -32.76 -7.03
C ASP A 773 -19.03 -32.62 -8.54
N VAL A 774 -18.06 -32.21 -9.37
CA VAL A 774 -18.23 -31.98 -10.81
C VAL A 774 -17.17 -32.72 -11.61
N THR A 775 -17.59 -33.77 -12.31
CA THR A 775 -16.73 -34.57 -13.20
C THR A 775 -17.00 -34.27 -14.67
N ALA A 776 -15.98 -34.44 -15.52
CA ALA A 776 -16.15 -34.33 -16.97
C ALA A 776 -17.16 -35.37 -17.49
N MET A 777 -18.14 -34.93 -18.27
CA MET A 777 -19.03 -35.81 -19.04
C MET A 777 -18.51 -35.88 -20.47
N ARG A 778 -18.16 -37.09 -20.93
CA ARG A 778 -17.77 -37.33 -22.33
C ARG A 778 -18.94 -37.85 -23.15
N ASP A 779 -19.23 -37.17 -24.26
CA ASP A 779 -20.14 -37.62 -25.32
C ASP A 779 -19.43 -37.49 -26.67
N GLY A 780 -18.97 -38.62 -27.22
CA GLY A 780 -18.14 -38.65 -28.42
C GLY A 780 -16.81 -37.89 -28.27
N ASP A 781 -16.64 -36.87 -29.08
CA ASP A 781 -15.49 -35.94 -29.12
C ASP A 781 -15.64 -34.78 -28.13
N THR A 782 -16.75 -34.69 -27.39
CA THR A 782 -17.06 -33.54 -26.55
C THR A 782 -16.90 -33.89 -25.06
N LEU A 783 -16.12 -33.08 -24.34
CA LEU A 783 -16.00 -33.08 -22.88
C LEU A 783 -16.78 -31.90 -22.31
N THR A 784 -17.59 -32.15 -21.27
CA THR A 784 -18.43 -31.11 -20.64
C THR A 784 -18.30 -31.12 -19.13
N TRP A 785 -18.03 -29.95 -18.54
CA TRP A 785 -18.16 -29.67 -17.11
C TRP A 785 -19.29 -28.66 -16.92
N THR A 786 -20.35 -29.05 -16.21
CA THR A 786 -21.54 -28.19 -16.05
C THR A 786 -21.63 -27.63 -14.65
N GLY A 787 -21.79 -26.32 -14.55
CA GLY A 787 -22.09 -25.65 -13.28
C GLY A 787 -20.98 -25.75 -12.24
N VAL A 788 -19.71 -25.72 -12.67
CA VAL A 788 -18.52 -25.74 -11.83
C VAL A 788 -18.55 -24.55 -10.86
N PRO A 789 -18.69 -24.76 -9.54
CA PRO A 789 -18.63 -23.67 -8.58
C PRO A 789 -17.29 -22.94 -8.64
N ALA A 790 -17.32 -21.62 -8.52
CA ALA A 790 -16.14 -20.79 -8.54
C ALA A 790 -16.08 -19.88 -7.32
N THR A 791 -14.88 -19.69 -6.78
CA THR A 791 -14.61 -18.76 -5.68
C THR A 791 -13.52 -17.78 -6.08
N LEU A 792 -13.72 -16.51 -5.76
CA LEU A 792 -12.76 -15.45 -6.07
C LEU A 792 -11.47 -15.69 -5.28
N THR A 793 -10.33 -15.71 -5.96
CA THR A 793 -9.03 -15.88 -5.30
C THR A 793 -8.61 -14.59 -4.59
N GLU A 794 -7.49 -14.63 -3.88
CA GLU A 794 -6.87 -13.42 -3.34
C GLU A 794 -6.37 -12.46 -4.44
N SER A 795 -5.79 -12.99 -5.51
CA SER A 795 -5.33 -12.21 -6.67
C SER A 795 -6.51 -11.57 -7.41
N GLY A 796 -7.60 -12.31 -7.64
CA GLY A 796 -8.82 -11.79 -8.24
C GLY A 796 -9.48 -10.71 -7.39
N SER A 797 -9.52 -10.89 -6.07
CA SER A 797 -10.02 -9.87 -5.12
C SER A 797 -9.21 -8.58 -5.19
N ALA A 798 -7.88 -8.68 -5.23
CA ALA A 798 -7.00 -7.53 -5.31
C ALA A 798 -7.11 -6.79 -6.65
N ALA A 799 -7.17 -7.52 -7.77
CA ALA A 799 -7.28 -6.93 -9.10
C ALA A 799 -8.66 -6.29 -9.35
N PHE A 800 -9.74 -6.91 -8.87
CA PHE A 800 -11.10 -6.42 -9.10
C PHE A 800 -11.57 -5.37 -8.07
N GLY A 801 -11.03 -5.41 -6.85
CA GLY A 801 -11.21 -4.39 -5.81
C GLY A 801 -12.60 -4.33 -5.15
N THR A 802 -13.58 -5.11 -5.61
CA THR A 802 -14.98 -5.00 -5.13
C THR A 802 -15.35 -6.02 -4.05
N TYR A 803 -14.83 -7.24 -4.14
CA TYR A 803 -15.23 -8.36 -3.27
C TYR A 803 -14.01 -8.98 -2.59
N PRO A 804 -14.15 -9.52 -1.36
CA PRO A 804 -13.05 -10.20 -0.67
C PRO A 804 -12.72 -11.57 -1.29
N ALA A 805 -11.51 -12.06 -1.05
CA ALA A 805 -11.12 -13.43 -1.38
C ALA A 805 -12.06 -14.46 -0.73
N GLY A 806 -12.35 -15.55 -1.44
CA GLY A 806 -13.30 -16.59 -1.05
C GLY A 806 -14.77 -16.25 -1.35
N GLU A 807 -15.06 -15.07 -1.89
CA GLU A 807 -16.42 -14.71 -2.33
C GLU A 807 -16.85 -15.63 -3.48
N ALA A 808 -18.08 -16.17 -3.40
CA ALA A 808 -18.62 -17.01 -4.47
C ALA A 808 -18.87 -16.20 -5.75
N LEU A 809 -18.43 -16.73 -6.88
CA LEU A 809 -18.73 -16.26 -8.23
C LEU A 809 -19.90 -17.08 -8.81
N ASP A 810 -20.44 -16.64 -9.95
CA ASP A 810 -21.39 -17.49 -10.67
C ASP A 810 -20.66 -18.74 -11.20
N PRO A 811 -21.30 -19.93 -11.17
CA PRO A 811 -20.69 -21.16 -11.64
C PRO A 811 -20.44 -21.13 -13.16
N LEU A 812 -19.48 -21.93 -13.62
CA LEU A 812 -19.06 -21.98 -15.03
C LEU A 812 -19.50 -23.28 -15.69
N THR A 813 -19.81 -23.21 -16.98
CA THR A 813 -19.94 -24.40 -17.83
C THR A 813 -18.87 -24.36 -18.91
N ILE A 814 -18.13 -25.46 -19.06
CA ILE A 814 -17.04 -25.61 -20.01
C ILE A 814 -17.39 -26.76 -20.94
N VAL A 815 -17.32 -26.53 -22.24
CA VAL A 815 -17.49 -27.56 -23.28
C VAL A 815 -16.25 -27.51 -24.17
N ALA A 816 -15.59 -28.65 -24.37
CA ALA A 816 -14.37 -28.75 -25.17
C ALA A 816 -14.51 -29.90 -26.18
N THR A 817 -14.19 -29.65 -27.44
CA THR A 817 -14.15 -30.69 -28.48
C THR A 817 -12.71 -31.16 -28.68
N VAL A 818 -12.45 -32.42 -28.33
CA VAL A 818 -11.16 -33.10 -28.47
C VAL A 818 -11.14 -33.98 -29.71
N ASP A 819 -9.96 -34.20 -30.31
CA ASP A 819 -9.81 -35.12 -31.44
C ASP A 819 -10.44 -36.50 -31.17
N ALA A 820 -11.18 -37.04 -32.16
CA ALA A 820 -11.97 -38.26 -32.01
C ALA A 820 -11.17 -39.52 -31.61
N ASP A 821 -9.89 -39.57 -31.96
CA ASP A 821 -8.97 -40.67 -31.63
C ASP A 821 -8.24 -40.45 -30.30
N CYS A 822 -8.55 -39.37 -29.58
CA CYS A 822 -7.80 -38.97 -28.40
C CYS A 822 -8.36 -39.54 -27.10
N GLY A 823 -7.48 -40.19 -26.34
CA GLY A 823 -7.82 -40.88 -25.08
C GLY A 823 -8.28 -42.34 -25.25
N GLU A 824 -8.29 -42.90 -26.48
CA GLU A 824 -8.42 -44.36 -26.64
C GLU A 824 -7.11 -45.04 -26.19
N VAL A 825 -7.20 -45.87 -25.15
CA VAL A 825 -6.09 -46.73 -24.74
C VAL A 825 -5.84 -47.74 -25.87
N VAL A 826 -4.81 -47.49 -26.68
CA VAL A 826 -4.32 -48.48 -27.65
C VAL A 826 -3.79 -49.68 -26.86
N GLU A 827 -4.54 -50.79 -26.81
CA GLU A 827 -3.99 -52.05 -26.32
C GLU A 827 -2.80 -52.42 -27.19
N THR A 828 -1.60 -52.38 -26.60
CA THR A 828 -0.36 -52.83 -27.26
C THR A 828 -0.54 -54.26 -27.75
N PRO A 829 -0.18 -54.59 -29.01
CA PRO A 829 -0.30 -55.95 -29.53
C PRO A 829 0.61 -56.89 -28.74
N ASP A 830 0.00 -57.91 -28.12
CA ASP A 830 0.72 -59.00 -27.47
C ASP A 830 1.62 -59.70 -28.49
N ALA A 831 2.90 -59.83 -28.16
CA ALA A 831 3.89 -60.44 -29.03
C ALA A 831 3.58 -61.95 -29.14
N ALA A 832 3.28 -62.39 -30.37
CA ALA A 832 2.91 -63.75 -30.68
C ALA A 832 3.96 -64.81 -30.23
N PRO A 833 3.49 -66.04 -29.91
CA PRO A 833 4.30 -67.11 -29.33
C PRO A 833 5.04 -67.93 -30.41
N THR A 834 6.15 -68.57 -30.03
CA THR A 834 6.65 -69.77 -30.72
C THR A 834 7.02 -70.83 -29.68
N ASP A 835 6.04 -71.70 -29.45
CA ASP A 835 6.13 -73.15 -29.30
C ASP A 835 7.45 -73.77 -28.83
N GLU A 836 7.43 -74.33 -27.62
CA GLU A 836 7.59 -75.78 -27.48
C GLU A 836 6.79 -76.30 -26.26
N GLU A 837 5.84 -77.19 -26.58
CA GLU A 837 5.47 -78.39 -25.80
C GLU A 837 4.21 -78.40 -24.89
N ILE A 838 3.06 -78.60 -25.57
CA ILE A 838 1.94 -79.56 -25.31
C ILE A 838 1.08 -79.45 -24.02
N GLU A 839 -0.17 -79.03 -24.23
CA GLU A 839 -1.39 -79.15 -23.40
C GLU A 839 -2.07 -80.55 -23.46
N PRO A 840 -3.13 -80.87 -22.66
CA PRO A 840 -3.70 -80.17 -21.50
C PRO A 840 -4.04 -81.09 -20.27
N GLU A 841 -4.20 -80.51 -19.08
CA GLU A 841 -5.40 -80.59 -18.20
C GLU A 841 -5.15 -80.23 -16.71
N ALA A 842 -6.04 -79.35 -16.21
CA ALA A 842 -6.64 -79.25 -14.86
C ALA A 842 -5.86 -78.82 -13.60
N ALA A 843 -6.25 -77.61 -13.15
CA ALA A 843 -6.75 -77.23 -11.81
C ALA A 843 -5.82 -77.10 -10.59
N SER A 844 -5.71 -75.88 -10.05
CA SER A 844 -6.18 -75.55 -8.69
C SER A 844 -6.13 -74.05 -8.37
N ASP A 845 -7.31 -73.48 -8.08
CA ASP A 845 -7.49 -72.32 -7.22
C ASP A 845 -7.16 -72.70 -5.77
N ALA A 846 -6.51 -71.79 -5.02
CA ALA A 846 -6.50 -71.84 -3.57
C ALA A 846 -6.51 -70.43 -2.97
N GLY A 847 -7.71 -69.83 -3.00
CA GLY A 847 -8.06 -68.67 -2.20
C GLY A 847 -8.01 -68.97 -0.69
N TRP A 848 -7.79 -67.91 0.08
CA TRP A 848 -7.74 -67.93 1.54
C TRP A 848 -9.01 -68.58 2.14
N PRO A 849 -8.90 -69.62 2.97
CA PRO A 849 -10.09 -70.28 3.47
C PRO A 849 -10.84 -69.41 4.48
N VAL A 850 -12.13 -69.19 4.21
CA VAL A 850 -13.07 -68.49 5.09
C VAL A 850 -13.10 -69.09 6.52
N TRP A 851 -12.80 -70.39 6.70
CA TRP A 851 -12.70 -71.00 8.02
C TRP A 851 -11.57 -70.40 8.90
N ALA A 852 -10.49 -69.89 8.29
CA ALA A 852 -9.42 -69.22 9.01
C ALA A 852 -9.88 -67.88 9.62
N THR A 853 -10.77 -67.16 8.93
CA THR A 853 -11.38 -65.92 9.46
C THR A 853 -12.34 -66.19 10.62
N VAL A 854 -13.09 -67.31 10.57
CA VAL A 854 -14.01 -67.72 11.63
C VAL A 854 -13.25 -68.18 12.88
N LEU A 855 -12.12 -68.90 12.73
CA LEU A 855 -11.28 -69.29 13.87
C LEU A 855 -10.65 -68.07 14.56
N ILE A 856 -10.20 -67.07 13.81
CA ILE A 856 -9.63 -65.83 14.39
C ILE A 856 -10.71 -65.05 15.17
N ALA A 857 -11.93 -64.96 14.64
CA ALA A 857 -13.05 -64.31 15.32
C ALA A 857 -13.46 -65.03 16.61
N LEU A 858 -13.49 -66.37 16.61
CA LEU A 858 -13.80 -67.16 17.81
C LEU A 858 -12.69 -67.06 18.88
N LEU A 859 -11.42 -66.96 18.47
CA LEU A 859 -10.30 -66.80 19.37
C LEU A 859 -10.30 -65.41 20.04
N LEU A 860 -10.67 -64.37 19.31
CA LEU A 860 -10.89 -63.02 19.85
C LEU A 860 -12.06 -62.98 20.84
N ALA A 861 -13.18 -63.63 20.52
CA ALA A 861 -14.33 -63.71 21.44
C ALA A 861 -14.00 -64.46 22.74
N ALA A 862 -13.20 -65.53 22.67
CA ALA A 862 -12.76 -66.28 23.84
C ALA A 862 -11.80 -65.47 24.74
N ILE A 863 -10.91 -64.66 24.15
CA ILE A 863 -10.02 -63.76 24.90
C ILE A 863 -10.82 -62.67 25.62
N ILE A 864 -11.81 -62.06 24.95
CA ILE A 864 -12.68 -61.04 25.54
C ILE A 864 -13.49 -61.63 26.71
N ALA A 865 -14.01 -62.85 26.56
CA ALA A 865 -14.72 -63.55 27.63
C ALA A 865 -13.80 -63.87 28.83
N ALA A 866 -12.55 -64.28 28.58
CA ALA A 866 -11.58 -64.56 29.64
C ALA A 866 -11.19 -63.29 30.42
N VAL A 867 -11.01 -62.15 29.72
CA VAL A 867 -10.74 -60.85 30.35
C VAL A 867 -11.94 -60.38 31.18
N ALA A 868 -13.17 -60.56 30.68
CA ALA A 868 -14.38 -60.23 31.43
C ALA A 868 -14.52 -61.08 32.71
N VAL A 869 -14.20 -62.38 32.67
CA VAL A 869 -14.24 -63.27 33.84
C VAL A 869 -13.17 -62.91 34.87
N ILE A 870 -11.97 -62.50 34.44
CA ILE A 870 -10.90 -62.03 35.33
C ILE A 870 -11.29 -60.70 36.00
N LEU A 871 -11.91 -59.78 35.26
CA LEU A 871 -12.38 -58.49 35.78
C LEU A 871 -13.56 -58.64 36.75
N VAL A 872 -14.46 -59.60 36.52
CA VAL A 872 -15.57 -59.91 37.44
C VAL A 872 -15.09 -60.65 38.69
N ARG A 873 -14.10 -61.54 38.60
CA ARG A 873 -13.49 -62.20 39.78
C ARG A 873 -12.66 -61.25 40.65
N ARG A 874 -12.04 -60.21 40.06
CA ARG A 874 -11.32 -59.16 40.81
C ARG A 874 -12.23 -58.14 41.53
N ARG A 875 -13.54 -58.11 41.23
CA ARG A 875 -14.53 -57.26 41.91
C ARG A 875 -15.32 -57.96 43.02
N LYS A 876 -15.06 -59.24 43.30
CA LYS A 876 -15.73 -60.02 44.36
C LYS A 876 -14.76 -60.74 45.32
N ALA A 877 -13.51 -60.29 45.41
CA ALA A 877 -12.55 -60.71 46.43
C ALA A 877 -12.18 -59.50 47.30
#